data_AF-A0A317HVS2-F1
#
_entry.id   AF-A0A317HVS2-F1
#
_cell.length_a   1.000
_cell.length_b   1.000
_cell.length_c   1.000
_cell.angle_alpha   90.00
_cell.angle_beta   90.00
_cell.angle_gamma   90.00
#
_symmetry.space_group_name_H-M   'P 1'
#
loop_
_entity.id
_entity.type
_entity.pdbx_description
1 polymer ?
#
loop_
_entity_poly.entity_id
_entity_poly.type
_entity_poly.pdbx_seq_one_letter_code
_entity_poly.pdbx_strand_id
1 'polypeptide(L)'
;MRRIAILFLIALSAAVARSQTDGVDPDVRLEVSVLGNQTEFRIGETIPLQLAFSSKLKDRYQINMAQYDRSGRMNYEKFNLSPADGFVDPLPSSKWGMGGLTNFQFLTPEHWTIKLNLNEWVRFTQAGEFRLVVFSDRVGVRDPAKSGGTSDIKVQSNEIKLKIIEATAEWQKEVFNKAVAALNAPEPRPIPDRERYFAAKREAIETLRFLGTVDSTRELAKRLTGDPDDTLKYVCSLGLIASPQRDVARTTLAKELADPDHAIDGTFLYTFRMVSAEAGEVNANWREEQHLALESLINALPAKRGKALSISLSTAVNEAWNDDTSPQRITDALVKQLVSLFDQLPLNEQNMLLDDRWSKIAGPAMLPLLRKYAQRYRDFPEMRESNAYDTLRLSGNALRRWYELDPVGARPAIIAEISRPRPRFDARVLGMLPDKTWPAVDTVLAEHLASGSDLDGSSNLASLIARYATDAILSQVTDRLDPKIGKWACSIQNPLLAYVLRVNPDVARPRIERAIAARGQNFTACNHELFQIVSQIHYDPVLEDIGIRSLDDSDPEVAMTAATMLGQFGSQAAESALWRRFETWSQRWVGHESELDLTLGDRSDERRYQLGLGQTLVQAIATGRSWFSDKSKLDRLTGMSDVRQVRAYVETDLAQWEKPAFTISLNFSFNQFHADVAQYELHSLDDLKNKLVQFPRGSNFMFSVPTGGSSNNESTVAEIRDFLTQHGFTIVGP
;
A
#
# COMPACT_ATOMS: atom_id res chain seq x y z
N MET A 1 51.94 27.24 78.29
CA MET A 1 53.13 26.91 77.49
C MET A 1 52.75 26.94 76.01
N ARG A 2 53.49 27.72 75.20
CA ARG A 2 53.82 27.63 73.75
C ARG A 2 52.71 27.23 72.72
N ARG A 3 52.34 28.14 71.79
CA ARG A 3 52.81 28.36 70.37
C ARG A 3 52.01 27.50 69.34
N ILE A 4 51.23 28.03 68.39
CA ILE A 4 51.48 28.78 67.11
C ILE A 4 51.84 27.89 65.88
N ALA A 5 51.14 28.18 64.75
CA ALA A 5 51.38 27.95 63.31
C ALA A 5 50.82 26.64 62.67
N ILE A 6 49.76 26.67 61.82
CA ILE A 6 49.57 27.21 60.43
C ILE A 6 50.03 26.19 59.35
N LEU A 7 49.13 25.69 58.48
CA LEU A 7 49.04 26.09 57.05
C LEU A 7 47.90 25.38 56.30
N PHE A 8 47.14 26.22 55.58
CA PHE A 8 46.14 25.93 54.56
C PHE A 8 46.78 25.48 53.24
N LEU A 9 46.13 24.57 52.52
CA LEU A 9 46.22 24.48 51.05
C LEU A 9 44.88 23.99 50.51
N ILE A 10 44.07 24.95 50.04
CA ILE A 10 42.86 24.72 49.26
C ILE A 10 43.30 24.63 47.79
N ALA A 11 43.09 23.47 47.17
CA ALA A 11 43.14 23.32 45.72
C ALA A 11 41.70 23.31 45.18
N LEU A 12 41.27 24.41 44.57
CA LEU A 12 40.08 24.47 43.73
C LEU A 12 40.32 23.55 42.51
N SER A 13 39.54 22.49 42.39
CA SER A 13 39.33 21.79 41.12
C SER A 13 37.94 22.17 40.60
N ALA A 14 37.92 22.96 39.54
CA ALA A 14 36.71 23.29 38.80
C ALA A 14 36.17 22.00 38.15
N ALA A 15 35.07 21.49 38.68
CA ALA A 15 34.29 20.46 38.01
C ALA A 15 33.59 21.10 36.80
N VAL A 16 34.15 20.89 35.61
CA VAL A 16 33.40 21.08 34.36
C VAL A 16 32.29 20.03 34.38
N ALA A 17 31.06 20.48 34.60
CA ALA A 17 29.86 19.67 34.41
C ALA A 17 29.78 19.29 32.92
N ARG A 18 30.25 18.09 32.58
CA ARG A 18 29.80 17.40 31.36
C ARG A 18 28.32 17.10 31.57
N SER A 19 27.43 17.81 30.88
CA SER A 19 26.09 17.31 30.68
C SER A 19 26.21 16.04 29.83
N GLN A 20 26.14 14.87 30.46
CA GLN A 20 25.85 13.63 29.77
C GLN A 20 24.44 13.76 29.20
N THR A 21 24.35 14.00 27.89
CA THR A 21 23.12 13.80 27.12
C THR A 21 23.05 12.32 26.81
N ASP A 22 22.40 11.55 27.67
CA ASP A 22 22.16 10.12 27.47
C ASP A 22 21.40 9.90 26.15
N GLY A 23 22.01 9.16 25.22
CA GLY A 23 21.36 8.63 24.02
C GLY A 23 21.68 9.28 22.68
N VAL A 24 22.57 10.29 22.61
CA VAL A 24 23.04 10.85 21.33
C VAL A 24 24.30 10.10 20.87
N ASP A 25 24.25 9.48 19.68
CA ASP A 25 25.41 8.80 19.11
C ASP A 25 26.43 9.83 18.56
N PRO A 26 27.68 9.86 19.07
CA PRO A 26 28.68 10.86 18.69
C PRO A 26 29.25 10.67 17.28
N ASP A 27 29.06 9.49 16.67
CA ASP A 27 29.60 9.18 15.34
C ASP A 27 28.68 9.65 14.20
N VAL A 28 27.47 10.10 14.53
CA VAL A 28 26.51 10.68 13.59
C VAL A 28 26.33 12.16 13.86
N ARG A 29 26.50 12.97 12.81
CA ARG A 29 26.31 14.42 12.88
C ARG A 29 25.00 14.80 12.22
N LEU A 30 24.17 15.54 12.94
CA LEU A 30 23.05 16.29 12.40
C LEU A 30 23.38 17.78 12.45
N GLU A 31 23.36 18.45 11.30
CA GLU A 31 23.38 19.90 11.22
C GLU A 31 22.01 20.43 10.77
N VAL A 32 21.57 21.51 11.41
CA VAL A 32 20.35 22.24 11.05
C VAL A 32 20.73 23.66 10.68
N SER A 33 20.20 24.14 9.56
CA SER A 33 20.31 25.52 9.11
C SER A 33 18.99 26.01 8.53
N VAL A 34 18.85 27.32 8.40
CA VAL A 34 17.73 27.96 7.70
C VAL A 34 18.16 28.21 6.25
N LEU A 35 17.32 27.85 5.28
CA LEU A 35 17.62 28.15 3.88
C LEU A 35 17.76 29.66 3.66
N GLY A 36 18.85 30.08 3.04
CA GLY A 36 19.16 31.50 2.80
C GLY A 36 19.74 32.26 4.00
N ASN A 37 20.05 31.59 5.12
CA ASN A 37 20.63 32.17 6.33
C ASN A 37 19.80 33.31 6.96
N GLN A 38 18.49 33.34 6.70
CA GLN A 38 17.57 34.26 7.36
C GLN A 38 17.48 33.91 8.86
N THR A 39 17.50 34.92 9.71
CA THR A 39 17.44 34.75 11.18
C THR A 39 16.26 35.49 11.82
N GLU A 40 15.61 36.38 11.08
CA GLU A 40 14.43 37.12 11.52
C GLU A 40 13.21 36.75 10.68
N PHE A 41 12.10 36.39 11.32
CA PHE A 41 10.86 35.95 10.69
C PHE A 41 9.65 36.63 11.35
N ARG A 42 8.56 36.82 10.61
CA ARG A 42 7.29 37.27 11.16
C ARG A 42 6.42 36.10 11.61
N ILE A 43 5.54 36.33 12.60
CA ILE A 43 4.49 35.36 12.94
C ILE A 43 3.67 35.03 11.69
N GLY A 44 3.60 33.74 11.33
CA GLY A 44 2.92 33.24 10.12
C GLY A 44 3.79 33.19 8.86
N GLU A 45 5.05 33.63 8.92
CA GLU A 45 6.03 33.45 7.84
C GLU A 45 6.54 32.00 7.79
N THR A 46 6.77 31.48 6.58
CA THR A 46 7.34 30.14 6.38
C THR A 46 8.82 30.13 6.78
N ILE A 47 9.24 29.13 7.56
CA ILE A 47 10.59 28.95 8.06
C ILE A 47 11.16 27.65 7.47
N PRO A 48 11.85 27.73 6.31
CA PRO A 48 12.43 26.56 5.67
C PRO A 48 13.75 26.15 6.32
N LEU A 49 13.78 24.94 6.86
CA LEU A 49 14.94 24.30 7.44
C LEU A 49 15.62 23.37 6.44
N GLN A 50 16.94 23.29 6.52
CA GLN A 50 17.74 22.24 5.92
C GLN A 50 18.38 21.41 7.04
N LEU A 51 18.11 20.10 7.02
CA LEU A 51 18.76 19.13 7.89
C LEU A 51 19.80 18.38 7.08
N ALA A 52 21.01 18.26 7.61
CA ALA A 52 22.14 17.60 6.99
C ALA A 52 22.69 16.51 7.91
N PHE A 53 22.69 15.26 7.44
CA PHE A 53 23.15 14.10 8.19
C PHE A 53 24.45 13.57 7.60
N SER A 54 25.41 13.21 8.45
CA SER A 54 26.67 12.57 8.02
C SER A 54 27.26 11.66 9.09
N SER A 55 28.13 10.75 8.66
CA SER A 55 28.90 9.85 9.53
C SER A 55 30.27 9.63 8.92
N LYS A 56 31.30 9.59 9.76
CA LYS A 56 32.66 9.20 9.33
C LYS A 56 32.82 7.68 9.22
N LEU A 57 31.93 6.92 9.86
CA LEU A 57 31.96 5.47 9.88
C LEU A 57 31.21 4.92 8.67
N LYS A 58 31.94 4.18 7.85
CA LYS A 58 31.45 3.54 6.64
C LYS A 58 30.51 2.37 6.99
N ASP A 59 29.41 2.23 6.25
CA ASP A 59 28.47 1.09 6.28
C ASP A 59 27.92 0.72 7.67
N ARG A 60 27.89 1.70 8.60
CA ARG A 60 27.43 1.52 9.99
C ARG A 60 26.08 2.15 10.27
N TYR A 61 25.83 3.35 9.77
CA TYR A 61 24.62 4.10 10.04
C TYR A 61 23.79 4.25 8.77
N GLN A 62 22.55 3.83 8.86
CA GLN A 62 21.59 3.85 7.77
C GLN A 62 20.58 4.97 8.01
N ILE A 63 20.20 5.70 6.97
CA ILE A 63 19.20 6.76 7.05
C ILE A 63 17.99 6.46 6.17
N ASN A 64 16.80 6.70 6.71
CA ASN A 64 15.55 6.67 5.96
C ASN A 64 15.41 7.93 5.09
N MET A 65 15.26 7.74 3.79
CA MET A 65 15.28 8.83 2.80
C MET A 65 13.93 9.52 2.58
N ALA A 66 12.93 9.30 3.43
CA ALA A 66 11.60 9.89 3.28
C ALA A 66 11.64 11.43 3.37
N GLN A 67 11.02 12.12 2.41
CA GLN A 67 10.98 13.58 2.30
C GLN A 67 9.55 14.16 2.15
N TYR A 68 8.56 13.45 2.69
CA TYR A 68 7.15 13.85 2.60
C TYR A 68 6.78 14.94 3.62
N ASP A 69 5.52 15.38 3.63
CA ASP A 69 4.98 16.29 4.64
C ASP A 69 4.57 15.55 5.93
N ARG A 70 4.06 16.29 6.94
CA ARG A 70 3.67 15.77 8.25
C ARG A 70 2.48 14.78 8.21
N SER A 71 1.88 14.53 7.05
CA SER A 71 0.64 13.75 6.87
C SER A 71 0.69 12.24 7.16
N GLY A 72 1.79 11.71 7.70
CA GLY A 72 1.70 10.37 8.30
C GLY A 72 2.95 9.56 8.55
N ARG A 73 4.14 10.00 8.13
CA ARG A 73 5.39 9.27 8.43
C ARG A 73 6.60 10.14 8.77
N MET A 74 6.46 11.46 8.82
CA MET A 74 7.54 12.37 9.24
C MET A 74 7.50 12.60 10.75
N ASN A 75 7.51 11.51 11.53
CA ASN A 75 7.61 11.55 12.99
C ASN A 75 9.05 11.29 13.47
N TYR A 76 10.03 11.38 12.58
CA TYR A 76 11.44 11.16 12.93
C TYR A 76 12.02 12.37 13.66
N GLU A 77 11.63 13.59 13.26
CA GLU A 77 12.17 14.83 13.81
C GLU A 77 11.30 15.39 14.96
N LYS A 78 11.95 15.81 16.05
CA LYS A 78 11.36 16.54 17.17
C LYS A 78 12.03 17.90 17.28
N PHE A 79 11.23 18.96 17.21
CA PHE A 79 11.70 20.34 17.20
C PHE A 79 11.56 20.94 18.61
N ASN A 80 12.67 21.11 19.31
CA ASN A 80 12.68 21.62 20.68
C ASN A 80 13.09 23.10 20.70
N LEU A 81 12.23 23.95 21.26
CA LEU A 81 12.42 25.40 21.29
C LEU A 81 12.59 25.91 22.73
N SER A 82 13.45 26.93 22.89
CA SER A 82 13.65 27.66 24.13
C SER A 82 13.51 29.17 23.89
N PRO A 83 12.68 29.91 24.65
CA PRO A 83 11.88 29.43 25.79
C PRO A 83 10.74 28.48 25.34
N ALA A 84 10.15 27.75 26.29
CA ALA A 84 9.19 26.67 26.01
C ALA A 84 7.74 27.18 25.78
N ASP A 85 7.51 28.48 26.00
CA ASP A 85 6.28 29.21 25.71
C ASP A 85 6.41 30.04 24.42
N GLY A 86 5.33 30.69 23.97
CA GLY A 86 5.35 31.55 22.78
C GLY A 86 5.17 30.81 21.44
N PHE A 87 4.93 29.50 21.46
CA PHE A 87 4.56 28.70 20.30
C PHE A 87 3.65 27.53 20.70
N VAL A 88 2.99 26.94 19.70
CA VAL A 88 2.17 25.73 19.85
C VAL A 88 2.42 24.75 18.72
N ASP A 89 2.17 23.47 18.95
CA ASP A 89 2.01 22.50 17.86
C ASP A 89 0.65 22.75 17.18
N PRO A 90 0.60 23.07 15.87
CA PRO A 90 -0.67 23.33 15.19
C PRO A 90 -1.49 22.06 14.91
N LEU A 91 -0.93 20.86 15.03
CA LEU A 91 -1.56 19.57 14.69
C LEU A 91 -1.22 18.46 15.71
N PRO A 92 -1.44 18.66 17.03
CA PRO A 92 -0.94 17.75 18.07
C PRO A 92 -1.64 16.39 18.11
N SER A 93 -2.91 16.32 17.72
CA SER A 93 -3.75 15.09 17.69
C SER A 93 -3.76 14.39 16.33
N SER A 94 -2.99 14.90 15.37
CA SER A 94 -3.09 14.58 13.95
C SER A 94 -2.07 13.49 13.56
N LYS A 95 -2.43 12.22 13.78
CA LYS A 95 -1.66 11.06 13.27
C LYS A 95 -2.39 10.48 12.05
N TRP A 96 -2.05 10.96 10.87
CA TRP A 96 -2.70 10.55 9.62
C TRP A 96 -1.94 9.41 8.92
N GLY A 97 -2.64 8.67 8.05
CA GLY A 97 -2.10 8.16 6.79
C GLY A 97 -1.20 6.91 6.77
N MET A 98 -1.43 6.08 5.73
CA MET A 98 -0.46 5.15 5.16
C MET A 98 0.57 5.97 4.36
N GLY A 99 1.81 6.10 4.83
CA GLY A 99 2.82 6.91 4.12
C GLY A 99 3.40 6.30 2.83
N GLY A 100 4.27 7.07 2.18
CA GLY A 100 4.87 6.74 0.88
C GLY A 100 6.02 5.73 0.92
N LEU A 101 6.42 5.27 -0.27
CA LEU A 101 7.60 4.42 -0.49
C LEU A 101 8.87 5.20 -0.16
N THR A 102 9.71 4.67 0.72
CA THR A 102 11.01 5.27 1.02
C THR A 102 12.15 4.36 0.57
N ASN A 103 13.34 4.93 0.48
CA ASN A 103 14.57 4.19 0.30
C ASN A 103 15.49 4.39 1.51
N PHE A 104 16.55 3.60 1.58
CA PHE A 104 17.56 3.68 2.62
C PHE A 104 18.95 3.73 2.01
N GLN A 105 19.85 4.44 2.69
CA GLN A 105 21.26 4.47 2.32
C GLN A 105 22.13 4.55 3.57
N PHE A 106 23.40 4.14 3.44
CA PHE A 106 24.38 4.40 4.48
C PHE A 106 24.82 5.87 4.45
N LEU A 107 24.98 6.45 5.64
CA LEU A 107 25.59 7.77 5.79
C LEU A 107 27.07 7.70 5.43
N THR A 108 27.54 8.76 4.78
CA THR A 108 28.95 8.97 4.44
C THR A 108 29.44 10.27 5.08
N PRO A 109 30.73 10.63 4.94
CA PRO A 109 31.21 11.94 5.35
C PRO A 109 30.56 13.09 4.56
N GLU A 110 30.03 12.81 3.36
CA GLU A 110 29.24 13.77 2.59
C GLU A 110 27.84 13.88 3.17
N HIS A 111 27.34 15.12 3.26
CA HIS A 111 26.05 15.38 3.89
C HIS A 111 24.90 14.92 2.99
N TRP A 112 24.07 14.02 3.50
CA TRP A 112 22.74 13.81 2.95
C TRP A 112 21.79 14.84 3.54
N THR A 113 21.00 15.52 2.70
CA THR A 113 20.17 16.65 3.15
C THR A 113 18.70 16.48 2.84
N ILE A 114 17.86 17.03 3.73
CA ILE A 114 16.42 17.17 3.55
C ILE A 114 15.97 18.59 3.85
N LYS A 115 14.89 19.01 3.20
CA LYS A 115 14.24 20.30 3.42
C LYS A 115 12.93 20.07 4.16
N LEU A 116 12.70 20.81 5.23
CA LEU A 116 11.48 20.76 6.03
C LEU A 116 11.00 22.18 6.32
N ASN A 117 9.70 22.40 6.39
CA ASN A 117 9.15 23.67 6.89
C ASN A 117 8.85 23.52 8.39
N LEU A 118 9.50 24.33 9.24
CA LEU A 118 9.30 24.26 10.70
C LEU A 118 7.82 24.48 11.09
N ASN A 119 7.09 25.26 10.29
CA ASN A 119 5.68 25.58 10.46
C ASN A 119 4.76 24.35 10.47
N GLU A 120 5.21 23.21 9.94
CA GLU A 120 4.50 21.95 10.05
C GLU A 120 4.37 21.48 11.50
N TRP A 121 5.36 21.76 12.36
CA TRP A 121 5.41 21.34 13.77
C TRP A 121 5.28 22.47 14.78
N VAL A 122 5.56 23.71 14.37
CA VAL A 122 5.61 24.87 15.27
C VAL A 122 4.88 26.04 14.66
N ARG A 123 3.87 26.56 15.38
CA ARG A 123 3.30 27.89 15.12
C ARG A 123 3.64 28.83 16.27
N PHE A 124 4.47 29.83 15.99
CA PHE A 124 4.75 30.91 16.93
C PHE A 124 3.49 31.75 17.19
N THR A 125 3.26 32.09 18.45
CA THR A 125 2.12 32.89 18.92
C THR A 125 2.54 34.20 19.58
N GLN A 126 3.85 34.40 19.78
CA GLN A 126 4.41 35.60 20.39
C GLN A 126 5.74 35.95 19.69
N ALA A 127 6.01 37.26 19.54
CA ALA A 127 7.33 37.73 19.15
C ALA A 127 8.37 37.45 20.25
N GLY A 128 9.61 37.16 19.85
CA GLY A 128 10.68 36.82 20.78
C GLY A 128 11.89 36.19 20.10
N GLU A 129 12.94 35.95 20.89
CA GLU A 129 14.10 35.18 20.46
C GLU A 129 13.96 33.73 20.91
N PHE A 130 14.07 32.81 19.95
CA PHE A 130 13.95 31.38 20.17
C PHE A 130 15.23 30.66 19.76
N ARG A 131 15.61 29.65 20.54
CA ARG A 131 16.70 28.71 20.23
C ARG A 131 16.08 27.38 19.83
N LEU A 132 16.39 26.89 18.63
CA LEU A 132 15.92 25.62 18.11
C LEU A 132 17.03 24.56 18.17
N VAL A 133 16.71 23.41 18.73
CA VAL A 133 17.49 22.15 18.63
C VAL A 133 16.57 21.07 18.11
N VAL A 134 17.02 20.31 17.11
CA VAL A 134 16.27 19.21 16.51
C VAL A 134 16.85 17.88 16.99
N PHE A 135 15.97 16.98 17.42
CA PHE A 135 16.30 15.57 17.66
C PHE A 135 15.72 14.74 16.52
N SER A 136 16.47 13.75 16.04
CA SER A 136 16.02 12.87 14.97
C SER A 136 16.22 11.40 15.34
N ASP A 137 15.16 10.61 15.15
CA ASP A 137 15.13 9.15 15.27
C ASP A 137 15.20 8.49 13.85
N ARG A 138 15.65 9.24 12.83
CA ARG A 138 15.67 8.80 11.40
C ARG A 138 16.79 7.82 11.07
N VAL A 139 17.87 7.88 11.84
CA VAL A 139 19.08 7.10 11.61
C VAL A 139 19.01 5.84 12.46
N GLY A 140 19.25 4.70 11.83
CA GLY A 140 19.45 3.42 12.51
C GLY A 140 20.92 3.03 12.49
N VAL A 141 21.41 2.45 13.58
CA VAL A 141 22.72 1.79 13.62
C VAL A 141 22.56 0.34 13.16
N ARG A 142 23.50 -0.17 12.37
CA ARG A 142 23.52 -1.59 11.98
C ARG A 142 23.47 -2.47 13.23
N ASP A 143 22.41 -3.26 13.30
CA ASP A 143 22.16 -4.22 14.36
C ASP A 143 21.54 -5.46 13.74
N PRO A 144 22.37 -6.49 13.48
CA PRO A 144 21.88 -7.75 12.96
C PRO A 144 20.80 -8.39 13.84
N ALA A 145 20.64 -8.03 15.12
CA ALA A 145 19.66 -8.64 16.03
C ALA A 145 18.22 -8.22 15.75
N LYS A 146 18.02 -7.22 14.89
CA LYS A 146 16.70 -6.70 14.52
C LYS A 146 16.30 -7.20 13.14
N SER A 147 15.01 -7.41 12.94
CA SER A 147 14.44 -7.86 11.65
C SER A 147 14.71 -6.90 10.49
N GLY A 148 14.91 -5.60 10.76
CA GLY A 148 15.32 -4.60 9.77
C GLY A 148 16.83 -4.46 9.57
N GLY A 149 17.63 -5.21 10.32
CA GLY A 149 19.10 -5.12 10.34
C GLY A 149 19.64 -3.85 11.00
N THR A 150 18.78 -3.03 11.62
CA THR A 150 19.16 -1.81 12.35
C THR A 150 18.40 -1.66 13.67
N SER A 151 19.04 -0.97 14.61
CA SER A 151 18.46 -0.49 15.87
C SER A 151 18.36 1.04 15.84
N ASP A 152 17.31 1.57 16.46
CA ASP A 152 17.07 3.02 16.51
C ASP A 152 18.15 3.73 17.32
N ILE A 153 18.64 4.85 16.80
CA ILE A 153 19.49 5.80 17.55
C ILE A 153 18.88 7.18 17.54
N LYS A 154 19.22 8.00 18.54
CA LYS A 154 18.84 9.41 18.57
C LYS A 154 20.03 10.26 18.14
N VAL A 155 19.77 11.24 17.30
CA VAL A 155 20.77 12.23 16.87
C VAL A 155 20.28 13.62 17.24
N GLN A 156 21.18 14.48 17.69
CA GLN A 156 20.88 15.86 18.07
C GLN A 156 21.59 16.85 17.13
N SER A 157 20.92 17.94 16.76
CA SER A 157 21.48 18.99 15.93
C SER A 157 22.34 20.01 16.70
N ASN A 158 23.05 20.86 15.96
CA ASN A 158 23.46 22.17 16.48
C ASN A 158 22.24 23.03 16.86
N GLU A 159 22.46 24.02 17.71
CA GLU A 159 21.47 25.06 18.00
C GLU A 159 21.46 26.12 16.89
N ILE A 160 20.27 26.59 16.50
CA ILE A 160 20.09 27.80 15.69
C ILE A 160 19.22 28.82 16.43
N LYS A 161 19.45 30.11 16.17
CA LYS A 161 18.68 31.21 16.75
C LYS A 161 17.69 31.76 15.73
N LEU A 162 16.44 31.93 16.16
CA LEU A 162 15.35 32.50 15.39
C LEU A 162 14.81 33.72 16.13
N LYS A 163 14.74 34.86 15.46
CA LYS A 163 14.09 36.07 15.97
C LYS A 163 12.72 36.18 15.32
N ILE A 164 11.67 36.01 16.12
CA ILE A 164 10.29 36.13 15.67
C ILE A 164 9.80 37.54 16.00
N ILE A 165 9.27 38.25 15.02
CA ILE A 165 8.68 39.57 15.17
C ILE A 165 7.18 39.55 14.85
N GLU A 166 6.44 40.54 15.37
CA GLU A 166 5.03 40.71 15.04
C GLU A 166 4.83 40.93 13.54
N ALA A 167 3.78 40.32 13.00
CA ALA A 167 3.37 40.52 11.62
C ALA A 167 2.43 41.73 11.51
N THR A 168 2.73 42.69 10.63
CA THR A 168 1.80 43.80 10.38
C THR A 168 0.64 43.35 9.50
N ALA A 169 -0.52 44.00 9.65
CA ALA A 169 -1.69 43.70 8.84
C ALA A 169 -1.43 43.92 7.34
N GLU A 170 -0.62 44.91 6.99
CA GLU A 170 -0.22 45.21 5.61
C GLU A 170 0.61 44.07 5.02
N TRP A 171 1.59 43.57 5.77
CA TRP A 171 2.43 42.45 5.34
C TRP A 171 1.61 41.18 5.17
N GLN A 172 0.75 40.84 6.14
CA GLN A 172 -0.12 39.68 6.05
C GLN A 172 -1.03 39.75 4.82
N LYS A 173 -1.60 40.93 4.54
CA LYS A 173 -2.45 41.15 3.36
C LYS A 173 -1.65 41.03 2.07
N GLU A 174 -0.41 41.52 2.02
CA GLU A 174 0.46 41.38 0.86
C GLU A 174 0.78 39.90 0.57
N VAL A 175 1.18 39.14 1.60
CA VAL A 175 1.48 37.71 1.49
C VAL A 175 0.24 36.92 1.04
N PHE A 176 -0.92 37.20 1.65
CA PHE A 176 -2.20 36.61 1.25
C PHE A 176 -2.50 36.88 -0.23
N ASN A 177 -2.42 38.13 -0.67
CA ASN A 177 -2.71 38.51 -2.06
C ASN A 177 -1.77 37.83 -3.06
N LYS A 178 -0.47 37.71 -2.72
CA LYS A 178 0.51 37.01 -3.57
C LYS A 178 0.19 35.52 -3.68
N ALA A 179 -0.12 34.86 -2.56
CA ALA A 179 -0.47 33.44 -2.56
C ALA A 179 -1.76 33.18 -3.35
N VAL A 180 -2.80 33.98 -3.15
CA VAL A 180 -4.06 33.87 -3.91
C VAL A 180 -3.85 34.13 -5.40
N ALA A 181 -3.00 35.10 -5.76
CA ALA A 181 -2.66 35.35 -7.16
C ALA A 181 -1.96 34.14 -7.82
N ALA A 182 -1.03 33.49 -7.11
CA ALA A 182 -0.38 32.27 -7.59
C ALA A 182 -1.37 31.10 -7.76
N LEU A 183 -2.31 30.95 -6.83
CA LEU A 183 -3.35 29.92 -6.91
C LEU A 183 -4.34 30.16 -8.07
N ASN A 184 -4.61 31.42 -8.38
CA ASN A 184 -5.48 31.83 -9.48
C ASN A 184 -4.77 31.91 -10.84
N ALA A 185 -3.45 31.71 -10.87
CA ALA A 185 -2.69 31.75 -12.11
C ALA A 185 -3.17 30.64 -13.08
N PRO A 186 -3.39 30.97 -14.37
CA PRO A 186 -3.77 29.97 -15.36
C PRO A 186 -2.62 28.98 -15.60
N GLU A 187 -2.97 27.73 -15.90
CA GLU A 187 -1.99 26.70 -16.20
C GLU A 187 -1.20 27.04 -17.48
N PRO A 188 0.15 26.99 -17.45
CA PRO A 188 0.96 27.27 -18.62
C PRO A 188 0.81 26.17 -19.69
N ARG A 189 0.83 26.57 -20.97
CA ARG A 189 0.73 25.65 -22.12
C ARG A 189 2.01 24.84 -22.44
N PRO A 190 3.26 25.27 -22.13
CA PRO A 190 4.43 24.40 -22.27
C PRO A 190 4.64 23.47 -21.07
N ILE A 191 5.02 22.21 -21.33
CA ILE A 191 5.19 21.13 -20.34
C ILE A 191 6.26 21.43 -19.26
N PRO A 192 7.47 21.98 -19.58
CA PRO A 192 8.50 22.26 -18.57
C PRO A 192 8.08 23.27 -17.49
N ASP A 193 7.12 24.14 -17.81
CA ASP A 193 6.61 25.14 -16.87
C ASP A 193 5.52 24.57 -15.95
N ARG A 194 4.99 23.36 -16.24
CA ARG A 194 3.95 22.72 -15.41
C ARG A 194 4.46 22.27 -14.06
N GLU A 195 5.66 21.70 -13.97
CA GLU A 195 6.22 21.27 -12.69
C GLU A 195 6.40 22.46 -11.74
N ARG A 196 6.99 23.54 -12.25
CA ARG A 196 7.14 24.81 -11.51
C ARG A 196 5.78 25.40 -11.13
N TYR A 197 4.79 25.32 -12.02
CA TYR A 197 3.43 25.79 -11.76
C TYR A 197 2.78 25.03 -10.60
N PHE A 198 2.85 23.69 -10.59
CA PHE A 198 2.29 22.88 -9.49
C PHE A 198 3.06 23.10 -8.18
N ALA A 199 4.39 23.22 -8.25
CA ALA A 199 5.20 23.56 -7.08
C ALA A 199 4.81 24.93 -6.49
N ALA A 200 4.64 25.96 -7.34
CA ALA A 200 4.23 27.29 -6.91
C ALA A 200 2.82 27.31 -6.31
N LYS A 201 1.88 26.54 -6.86
CA LYS A 201 0.54 26.39 -6.27
C LYS A 201 0.60 25.70 -4.91
N ARG A 202 1.43 24.67 -4.77
CA ARG A 202 1.65 23.99 -3.48
C ARG A 202 2.25 24.95 -2.45
N GLU A 203 3.29 25.68 -2.81
CA GLU A 203 3.90 26.70 -1.94
C GLU A 203 2.90 27.78 -1.52
N ALA A 204 2.05 28.23 -2.46
CA ALA A 204 1.04 29.24 -2.18
C ALA A 204 -0.04 28.74 -1.20
N ILE A 205 -0.53 27.51 -1.35
CA ILE A 205 -1.52 26.96 -0.40
C ILE A 205 -0.90 26.66 0.97
N GLU A 206 0.35 26.20 1.02
CA GLU A 206 1.12 26.04 2.27
C GLU A 206 1.34 27.40 2.96
N THR A 207 1.63 28.44 2.19
CA THR A 207 1.75 29.82 2.71
C THR A 207 0.45 30.28 3.36
N LEU A 208 -0.72 30.08 2.71
CA LEU A 208 -2.01 30.43 3.31
C LEU A 208 -2.28 29.62 4.59
N ARG A 209 -1.93 28.34 4.59
CA ARG A 209 -2.03 27.47 5.76
C ARG A 209 -1.19 27.98 6.93
N PHE A 210 0.06 28.39 6.70
CA PHE A 210 0.95 28.86 7.76
C PHE A 210 0.66 30.30 8.21
N LEU A 211 0.14 31.15 7.32
CA LEU A 211 -0.17 32.54 7.62
C LEU A 211 -1.24 32.67 8.72
N GLY A 212 -2.19 31.73 8.80
CA GLY A 212 -3.10 31.60 9.94
C GLY A 212 -4.08 32.78 10.16
N THR A 213 -4.26 33.64 9.16
CA THR A 213 -5.18 34.78 9.24
C THR A 213 -6.62 34.36 8.99
N VAL A 214 -7.55 35.25 9.37
CA VAL A 214 -8.99 35.09 9.09
C VAL A 214 -9.25 34.93 7.58
N ASP A 215 -8.61 35.74 6.75
CA ASP A 215 -8.79 35.68 5.29
C ASP A 215 -8.18 34.42 4.69
N SER A 216 -7.01 33.98 5.17
CA SER A 216 -6.42 32.70 4.75
C SER A 216 -7.35 31.53 5.10
N THR A 217 -7.92 31.52 6.31
CA THR A 217 -8.85 30.47 6.75
C THR A 217 -10.08 30.40 5.84
N ARG A 218 -10.66 31.55 5.47
CA ARG A 218 -11.80 31.59 4.54
C ARG A 218 -11.44 31.10 3.15
N GLU A 219 -10.26 31.45 2.65
CA GLU A 219 -9.79 31.02 1.33
C GLU A 219 -9.51 29.52 1.29
N LEU A 220 -8.90 28.95 2.34
CA LEU A 220 -8.69 27.50 2.45
C LEU A 220 -10.02 26.74 2.49
N ALA A 221 -11.04 27.25 3.19
CA ALA A 221 -12.37 26.64 3.25
C ALA A 221 -13.05 26.61 1.87
N LYS A 222 -12.99 27.72 1.12
CA LYS A 222 -13.53 27.79 -0.25
C LYS A 222 -12.79 26.87 -1.21
N ARG A 223 -11.49 26.69 -1.02
CA ARG A 223 -10.64 25.83 -1.86
C ARG A 223 -10.65 24.37 -1.47
N LEU A 224 -11.18 24.03 -0.29
CA LEU A 224 -11.48 22.65 0.05
C LEU A 224 -12.70 22.19 -0.77
N THR A 225 -12.47 21.95 -2.05
CA THR A 225 -13.51 21.48 -2.95
C THR A 225 -13.62 19.96 -2.88
N GLY A 226 -14.81 19.42 -3.13
CA GLY A 226 -14.97 17.98 -3.32
C GLY A 226 -14.46 17.45 -4.66
N ASP A 227 -13.67 18.22 -5.43
CA ASP A 227 -13.19 17.77 -6.74
C ASP A 227 -12.15 16.65 -6.57
N PRO A 228 -12.38 15.45 -7.13
CA PRO A 228 -11.41 14.36 -7.07
C PRO A 228 -10.06 14.69 -7.72
N ASP A 229 -10.03 15.62 -8.69
CA ASP A 229 -8.80 16.03 -9.38
C ASP A 229 -7.99 17.08 -8.60
N ASP A 230 -8.52 17.59 -7.46
CA ASP A 230 -7.83 18.57 -6.62
C ASP A 230 -6.78 17.90 -5.73
N THR A 231 -5.52 17.98 -6.17
CA THR A 231 -4.35 17.46 -5.44
C THR A 231 -3.99 18.26 -4.18
N LEU A 232 -4.56 19.46 -3.97
CA LEU A 232 -4.21 20.35 -2.86
C LEU A 232 -5.22 20.31 -1.70
N LYS A 233 -6.37 19.64 -1.88
CA LYS A 233 -7.44 19.56 -0.87
C LYS A 233 -6.96 19.10 0.50
N TYR A 234 -6.00 18.18 0.54
CA TYR A 234 -5.43 17.70 1.79
C TYR A 234 -4.64 18.78 2.53
N VAL A 235 -3.93 19.66 1.81
CA VAL A 235 -3.23 20.81 2.40
C VAL A 235 -4.23 21.84 2.94
N CYS A 236 -5.35 22.07 2.25
CA CYS A 236 -6.45 22.89 2.74
C CYS A 236 -7.04 22.33 4.05
N SER A 237 -7.34 21.03 4.08
CA SER A 237 -7.83 20.32 5.27
C SER A 237 -6.91 20.51 6.47
N LEU A 238 -5.60 20.25 6.29
CA LEU A 238 -4.60 20.46 7.34
C LEU A 238 -4.56 21.91 7.82
N GLY A 239 -4.65 22.88 6.92
CA GLY A 239 -4.62 24.30 7.29
C GLY A 239 -5.84 24.77 8.05
N LEU A 240 -7.02 24.21 7.75
CA LEU A 240 -8.26 24.50 8.47
C LEU A 240 -8.28 23.88 9.87
N ILE A 241 -7.85 22.62 9.98
CA ILE A 241 -7.72 21.93 11.28
C ILE A 241 -6.68 22.63 12.14
N ALA A 242 -5.56 23.03 11.54
CA ALA A 242 -4.50 23.75 12.20
C ALA A 242 -4.85 25.21 12.51
N SER A 243 -5.86 25.82 11.87
CA SER A 243 -6.06 27.27 11.91
C SER A 243 -6.27 27.80 13.34
N PRO A 244 -5.63 28.93 13.72
CA PRO A 244 -5.96 29.59 14.98
C PRO A 244 -7.36 30.22 14.95
N GLN A 245 -7.99 30.32 13.78
CA GLN A 245 -9.32 30.90 13.54
C GLN A 245 -10.39 29.80 13.44
N ARG A 246 -10.47 28.91 14.43
CA ARG A 246 -11.33 27.72 14.41
C ARG A 246 -12.81 28.04 14.17
N ASP A 247 -13.33 29.08 14.80
CA ASP A 247 -14.72 29.53 14.59
C ASP A 247 -14.96 30.01 13.16
N VAL A 248 -13.99 30.70 12.56
CA VAL A 248 -14.05 31.12 11.16
C VAL A 248 -14.02 29.91 10.24
N ALA A 249 -13.17 28.92 10.51
CA ALA A 249 -13.11 27.68 9.75
C ALA A 249 -14.47 26.95 9.79
N ARG A 250 -15.03 26.74 11.00
CA ARG A 250 -16.33 26.08 11.22
C ARG A 250 -17.47 26.80 10.51
N THR A 251 -17.59 28.12 10.70
CA THR A 251 -18.67 28.91 10.10
C THR A 251 -18.55 29.01 8.58
N THR A 252 -17.32 29.11 8.06
CA THR A 252 -17.10 29.14 6.61
C THR A 252 -17.40 27.77 5.99
N LEU A 253 -16.93 26.67 6.57
CA LEU A 253 -17.25 25.33 6.08
C LEU A 253 -18.76 25.03 6.15
N ALA A 254 -19.47 25.46 7.20
CA ALA A 254 -20.93 25.32 7.24
C ALA A 254 -21.62 26.07 6.09
N LYS A 255 -21.09 27.25 5.71
CA LYS A 255 -21.58 28.02 4.57
C LYS A 255 -21.31 27.31 3.24
N GLU A 256 -20.09 26.81 3.02
CA GLU A 256 -19.75 26.06 1.80
C GLU A 256 -20.52 24.73 1.74
N LEU A 257 -20.79 24.08 2.88
CA LEU A 257 -21.66 22.90 2.97
C LEU A 257 -23.08 23.19 2.48
N ALA A 258 -23.61 24.38 2.75
CA ALA A 258 -24.94 24.80 2.29
C ALA A 258 -24.95 25.35 0.84
N ASP A 259 -23.81 25.64 0.24
CA ASP A 259 -23.74 26.21 -1.12
C ASP A 259 -24.20 25.17 -2.17
N PRO A 260 -25.20 25.48 -3.03
CA PRO A 260 -25.70 24.56 -4.06
C PRO A 260 -24.64 24.02 -5.02
N ASP A 261 -23.57 24.76 -5.28
CA ASP A 261 -22.54 24.47 -6.28
C ASP A 261 -21.24 23.93 -5.67
N HIS A 262 -21.12 23.91 -4.34
CA HIS A 262 -19.94 23.38 -3.66
C HIS A 262 -20.07 21.89 -3.36
N ALA A 263 -19.20 21.07 -3.94
CA ALA A 263 -19.17 19.63 -3.73
C ALA A 263 -18.58 19.27 -2.36
N ILE A 264 -19.18 18.28 -1.68
CA ILE A 264 -18.73 17.80 -0.37
C ILE A 264 -18.18 16.37 -0.51
N ASP A 265 -16.86 16.22 -0.47
CA ASP A 265 -16.19 14.91 -0.43
C ASP A 265 -15.90 14.46 1.01
N GLY A 266 -15.36 13.24 1.18
CA GLY A 266 -14.97 12.73 2.48
C GLY A 266 -13.90 13.58 3.19
N THR A 267 -13.00 14.23 2.44
CA THR A 267 -11.98 15.14 3.00
C THR A 267 -12.64 16.37 3.62
N PHE A 268 -13.60 16.97 2.92
CA PHE A 268 -14.39 18.08 3.43
C PHE A 268 -15.12 17.70 4.70
N LEU A 269 -15.87 16.59 4.66
CA LEU A 269 -16.70 16.17 5.79
C LEU A 269 -15.86 15.87 7.03
N TYR A 270 -14.74 15.16 6.84
CA TYR A 270 -13.76 14.94 7.90
C TYR A 270 -13.25 16.27 8.48
N THR A 271 -12.89 17.24 7.62
CA THR A 271 -12.37 18.54 8.07
C THR A 271 -13.42 19.29 8.87
N PHE A 272 -14.67 19.28 8.40
CA PHE A 272 -15.80 19.90 9.06
C PHE A 272 -16.04 19.31 10.45
N ARG A 273 -15.99 17.98 10.58
CA ARG A 273 -16.03 17.28 11.87
C ARG A 273 -14.92 17.76 12.80
N MET A 274 -13.68 17.74 12.31
CA MET A 274 -12.50 18.06 13.10
C MET A 274 -12.43 19.51 13.57
N VAL A 275 -13.00 20.48 12.84
CA VAL A 275 -13.08 21.87 13.31
C VAL A 275 -14.30 22.13 14.20
N SER A 276 -15.30 21.25 14.15
CA SER A 276 -16.53 21.36 14.95
C SER A 276 -16.43 20.70 16.32
N ALA A 277 -15.53 19.72 16.49
CA ALA A 277 -15.21 19.10 17.77
C ALA A 277 -14.79 20.12 18.85
N GLU A 278 -14.98 19.83 20.13
CA GLU A 278 -14.46 20.69 21.20
C GLU A 278 -12.93 20.57 21.33
N ALA A 279 -12.27 21.67 21.69
CA ALA A 279 -10.81 21.71 21.81
C ALA A 279 -10.35 20.85 23.00
N GLY A 280 -9.61 19.76 22.72
CA GLY A 280 -9.12 18.82 23.74
C GLY A 280 -9.85 17.47 23.75
N GLU A 281 -11.02 17.36 23.11
CA GLU A 281 -11.81 16.13 23.00
C GLU A 281 -11.75 15.48 21.60
N VAL A 282 -10.81 15.92 20.77
CA VAL A 282 -10.63 15.42 19.40
C VAL A 282 -10.50 13.90 19.42
N ASN A 283 -11.47 13.23 18.82
CA ASN A 283 -11.68 11.78 18.75
C ASN A 283 -12.27 11.06 19.99
N ALA A 284 -12.65 11.75 21.06
CA ALA A 284 -13.33 11.10 22.20
C ALA A 284 -14.73 10.58 21.80
N ASN A 285 -15.50 11.40 21.07
CA ASN A 285 -16.85 11.08 20.59
C ASN A 285 -16.91 11.03 19.05
N TRP A 286 -15.84 10.59 18.38
CA TRP A 286 -15.71 10.70 16.92
C TRP A 286 -16.88 10.11 16.12
N ARG A 287 -17.55 9.07 16.63
CA ARG A 287 -18.73 8.46 16.00
C ARG A 287 -19.95 9.40 16.00
N GLU A 288 -20.21 10.04 17.13
CA GLU A 288 -21.30 11.02 17.26
C GLU A 288 -21.01 12.25 16.41
N GLU A 289 -19.77 12.74 16.44
CA GLU A 289 -19.35 13.87 15.59
C GLU A 289 -19.43 13.53 14.10
N GLN A 290 -19.07 12.29 13.72
CA GLN A 290 -19.23 11.79 12.35
C GLN A 290 -20.70 11.75 11.95
N HIS A 291 -21.57 11.25 12.83
CA HIS A 291 -23.01 11.19 12.60
C HIS A 291 -23.61 12.59 12.40
N LEU A 292 -23.27 13.57 13.26
CA LEU A 292 -23.74 14.95 13.12
C LEU A 292 -23.26 15.62 11.82
N ALA A 293 -22.02 15.34 11.40
CA ALA A 293 -21.50 15.81 10.12
C ALA A 293 -22.28 15.20 8.95
N LEU A 294 -22.55 13.89 8.99
CA LEU A 294 -23.36 13.18 7.99
C LEU A 294 -24.79 13.73 7.93
N GLU A 295 -25.45 13.94 9.06
CA GLU A 295 -26.79 14.55 9.12
C GLU A 295 -26.80 15.94 8.48
N SER A 296 -25.78 16.77 8.76
CA SER A 296 -25.62 18.09 8.16
C SER A 296 -25.53 18.00 6.64
N LEU A 297 -24.77 17.04 6.12
CA LEU A 297 -24.64 16.79 4.69
C LEU A 297 -25.98 16.32 4.08
N ILE A 298 -26.64 15.34 4.70
CA ILE A 298 -27.95 14.83 4.23
C ILE A 298 -28.98 15.95 4.15
N ASN A 299 -29.03 16.84 5.14
CA ASN A 299 -29.93 17.98 5.15
C ASN A 299 -29.62 19.01 4.05
N ALA A 300 -28.36 19.12 3.61
CA ALA A 300 -27.96 20.01 2.53
C ALA A 300 -28.18 19.43 1.13
N LEU A 301 -28.25 18.10 0.98
CA LEU A 301 -28.39 17.42 -0.32
C LEU A 301 -29.53 17.95 -1.20
N PRO A 302 -30.74 18.25 -0.68
CA PRO A 302 -31.84 18.75 -1.52
C PRO A 302 -31.55 20.07 -2.23
N ALA A 303 -30.61 20.88 -1.71
CA ALA A 303 -30.21 22.15 -2.31
C ALA A 303 -29.04 22.01 -3.31
N LYS A 304 -28.31 20.91 -3.28
CA LYS A 304 -27.15 20.68 -4.17
C LYS A 304 -27.59 20.44 -5.62
N ARG A 305 -26.76 20.85 -6.58
CA ARG A 305 -27.02 20.66 -8.03
C ARG A 305 -25.77 20.26 -8.82
N GLY A 306 -25.97 19.74 -10.02
CA GLY A 306 -24.89 19.37 -10.94
C GLY A 306 -23.84 18.42 -10.30
N LYS A 307 -22.55 18.70 -10.55
CA LYS A 307 -21.41 17.92 -10.00
C LYS A 307 -21.39 17.95 -8.46
N ALA A 308 -21.86 19.03 -7.84
CA ALA A 308 -21.90 19.12 -6.38
C ALA A 308 -22.89 18.12 -5.77
N LEU A 309 -24.05 17.91 -6.40
CA LEU A 309 -25.02 16.89 -5.96
C LEU A 309 -24.44 15.48 -6.08
N SER A 310 -23.84 15.13 -7.21
CA SER A 310 -23.37 13.76 -7.45
C SER A 310 -22.24 13.36 -6.49
N ILE A 311 -21.29 14.26 -6.25
CA ILE A 311 -20.18 14.02 -5.30
C ILE A 311 -20.70 13.99 -3.85
N SER A 312 -21.50 14.98 -3.45
CA SER A 312 -22.03 15.06 -2.09
C SER A 312 -22.90 13.86 -1.72
N LEU A 313 -23.71 13.37 -2.69
CA LEU A 313 -24.51 12.18 -2.50
C LEU A 313 -23.65 10.92 -2.38
N SER A 314 -22.59 10.78 -3.19
CA SER A 314 -21.65 9.66 -3.08
C SER A 314 -21.01 9.63 -1.69
N THR A 315 -20.56 10.79 -1.20
CA THR A 315 -20.03 10.92 0.16
C THR A 315 -21.04 10.51 1.21
N ALA A 316 -22.27 11.04 1.17
CA ALA A 316 -23.30 10.71 2.13
C ALA A 316 -23.61 9.20 2.17
N VAL A 317 -23.67 8.54 1.01
CA VAL A 317 -23.89 7.08 0.94
C VAL A 317 -22.71 6.31 1.52
N ASN A 318 -21.47 6.66 1.16
CA ASN A 318 -20.28 5.99 1.68
C ASN A 318 -20.18 6.10 3.20
N GLU A 319 -20.49 7.27 3.75
CA GLU A 319 -20.50 7.52 5.19
C GLU A 319 -21.64 6.76 5.88
N ALA A 320 -22.84 6.77 5.31
CA ALA A 320 -23.98 6.01 5.84
C ALA A 320 -23.75 4.49 5.83
N TRP A 321 -22.94 3.96 4.90
CA TRP A 321 -22.55 2.55 4.92
C TRP A 321 -21.53 2.19 6.01
N ASN A 322 -20.80 3.18 6.51
CA ASN A 322 -19.80 3.01 7.57
C ASN A 322 -20.34 3.43 8.96
N ASP A 323 -21.58 3.92 9.02
CA ASP A 323 -22.27 4.35 10.24
C ASP A 323 -23.40 3.37 10.59
N ASP A 324 -23.17 2.54 11.60
CA ASP A 324 -24.15 1.56 12.10
C ASP A 324 -25.42 2.21 12.70
N THR A 325 -25.40 3.52 12.97
CA THR A 325 -26.54 4.24 13.56
C THR A 325 -27.50 4.82 12.52
N SER A 326 -27.07 4.87 11.25
CA SER A 326 -27.88 5.42 10.16
C SER A 326 -29.11 4.53 9.88
N PRO A 327 -30.35 5.07 9.94
CA PRO A 327 -31.55 4.28 9.68
C PRO A 327 -31.55 3.70 8.27
N GLN A 328 -31.71 2.38 8.15
CA GLN A 328 -31.72 1.64 6.88
C GLN A 328 -32.58 2.30 5.79
N ARG A 329 -33.77 2.81 6.16
CA ARG A 329 -34.69 3.49 5.23
C ARG A 329 -34.07 4.73 4.57
N ILE A 330 -33.26 5.49 5.31
CA ILE A 330 -32.56 6.68 4.80
C ILE A 330 -31.45 6.23 3.85
N THR A 331 -30.62 5.27 4.27
CA THR A 331 -29.56 4.70 3.43
C THR A 331 -30.11 4.15 2.12
N ASP A 332 -31.20 3.39 2.15
CA ASP A 332 -31.85 2.85 0.95
C ASP A 332 -32.37 3.95 0.01
N ALA A 333 -32.87 5.07 0.55
CA ALA A 333 -33.31 6.21 -0.25
C ALA A 333 -32.12 6.91 -0.93
N LEU A 334 -31.03 7.13 -0.21
CA LEU A 334 -29.80 7.70 -0.74
C LEU A 334 -29.19 6.81 -1.83
N VAL A 335 -29.14 5.49 -1.60
CA VAL A 335 -28.64 4.51 -2.59
C VAL A 335 -29.48 4.51 -3.86
N LYS A 336 -30.81 4.56 -3.76
CA LYS A 336 -31.69 4.67 -4.95
C LYS A 336 -31.40 5.94 -5.75
N GLN A 337 -31.20 7.06 -5.08
CA GLN A 337 -30.84 8.31 -5.74
C GLN A 337 -29.44 8.22 -6.37
N LEU A 338 -28.46 7.62 -5.69
CA LEU A 338 -27.10 7.44 -6.18
C LEU A 338 -27.08 6.61 -7.47
N VAL A 339 -27.81 5.50 -7.50
CA VAL A 339 -27.96 4.65 -8.70
C VAL A 339 -28.58 5.43 -9.85
N SER A 340 -29.57 6.29 -9.59
CA SER A 340 -30.16 7.14 -10.64
C SER A 340 -29.19 8.18 -11.23
N LEU A 341 -28.17 8.56 -10.45
CA LEU A 341 -27.14 9.52 -10.84
C LEU A 341 -25.81 8.86 -11.24
N PHE A 342 -25.78 7.54 -11.42
CA PHE A 342 -24.54 6.78 -11.65
C PHE A 342 -23.67 7.37 -12.77
N ASP A 343 -24.28 7.74 -13.90
CA ASP A 343 -23.58 8.35 -15.05
C ASP A 343 -22.90 9.70 -14.74
N GLN A 344 -23.34 10.39 -13.69
CA GLN A 344 -22.86 11.71 -13.25
C GLN A 344 -21.82 11.62 -12.13
N LEU A 345 -21.57 10.43 -11.60
CA LEU A 345 -20.56 10.22 -10.57
C LEU A 345 -19.15 10.31 -11.18
N PRO A 346 -18.14 10.73 -10.40
CA PRO A 346 -16.75 10.58 -10.80
C PRO A 346 -16.41 9.12 -11.19
N LEU A 347 -15.49 8.96 -12.14
CA LEU A 347 -15.13 7.63 -12.66
C LEU A 347 -14.61 6.67 -11.56
N ASN A 348 -13.86 7.20 -10.59
CA ASN A 348 -13.39 6.41 -9.46
C ASN A 348 -14.56 5.90 -8.59
N GLU A 349 -15.58 6.73 -8.36
CA GLU A 349 -16.78 6.34 -7.61
C GLU A 349 -17.58 5.28 -8.37
N GLN A 350 -17.76 5.43 -9.69
CA GLN A 350 -18.40 4.41 -10.53
C GLN A 350 -17.66 3.06 -10.43
N ASN A 351 -16.33 3.08 -10.46
CA ASN A 351 -15.51 1.88 -10.32
C ASN A 351 -15.65 1.25 -8.94
N MET A 352 -15.53 2.04 -7.86
CA MET A 352 -15.68 1.56 -6.49
C MET A 352 -17.07 0.93 -6.24
N LEU A 353 -18.11 1.51 -6.83
CA LEU A 353 -19.48 0.98 -6.74
C LEU A 353 -19.64 -0.37 -7.43
N LEU A 354 -19.02 -0.58 -8.60
CA LEU A 354 -19.09 -1.87 -9.32
C LEU A 354 -18.06 -2.90 -8.84
N ASP A 355 -17.11 -2.50 -8.00
CA ASP A 355 -16.10 -3.37 -7.41
C ASP A 355 -16.44 -3.65 -5.93
N ASP A 356 -15.93 -2.82 -5.02
CA ASP A 356 -15.91 -3.04 -3.57
C ASP A 356 -17.29 -2.91 -2.92
N ARG A 357 -18.15 -2.05 -3.48
CA ARG A 357 -19.48 -1.76 -2.94
C ARG A 357 -20.61 -2.41 -3.74
N TRP A 358 -20.28 -3.35 -4.65
CA TRP A 358 -21.27 -3.98 -5.52
C TRP A 358 -22.43 -4.62 -4.74
N SER A 359 -22.14 -5.32 -3.65
CA SER A 359 -23.15 -5.97 -2.80
C SER A 359 -24.18 -5.00 -2.19
N LYS A 360 -23.85 -3.70 -2.10
CA LYS A 360 -24.74 -2.66 -1.56
C LYS A 360 -25.68 -2.06 -2.60
N ILE A 361 -25.39 -2.23 -3.90
CA ILE A 361 -26.18 -1.65 -5.00
C ILE A 361 -26.68 -2.69 -6.01
N ALA A 362 -26.30 -3.96 -5.84
CA ALA A 362 -26.65 -5.05 -6.73
C ALA A 362 -28.16 -5.20 -6.87
N GLY A 363 -28.64 -5.28 -8.11
CA GLY A 363 -30.04 -5.54 -8.39
C GLY A 363 -30.42 -5.27 -9.84
N PRO A 364 -31.65 -5.67 -10.26
CA PRO A 364 -32.09 -5.57 -11.65
C PRO A 364 -32.07 -4.15 -12.22
N ALA A 365 -32.22 -3.12 -11.38
CA ALA A 365 -32.16 -1.71 -11.78
C ALA A 365 -30.80 -1.31 -12.39
N MET A 366 -29.72 -2.03 -12.07
CA MET A 366 -28.40 -1.77 -12.63
C MET A 366 -28.22 -2.33 -14.03
N LEU A 367 -29.01 -3.33 -14.47
CA LEU A 367 -28.81 -4.03 -15.75
C LEU A 367 -28.68 -3.09 -16.96
N PRO A 368 -29.50 -2.03 -17.14
CA PRO A 368 -29.33 -1.10 -18.26
C PRO A 368 -27.97 -0.38 -18.24
N LEU A 369 -27.49 0.04 -17.07
CA LEU A 369 -26.19 0.69 -16.89
C LEU A 369 -25.05 -0.29 -17.17
N LEU A 370 -25.13 -1.50 -16.61
CA LEU A 370 -24.10 -2.53 -16.81
C LEU A 370 -23.93 -2.88 -18.29
N ARG A 371 -25.03 -3.09 -19.01
CA ARG A 371 -25.04 -3.32 -20.46
C ARG A 371 -24.37 -2.17 -21.21
N LYS A 372 -24.79 -0.93 -20.91
CA LYS A 372 -24.23 0.29 -21.51
C LYS A 372 -22.71 0.35 -21.34
N TYR A 373 -22.18 0.17 -20.14
CA TYR A 373 -20.75 0.31 -19.87
C TYR A 373 -19.90 -0.87 -20.34
N ALA A 374 -20.42 -2.09 -20.26
CA ALA A 374 -19.74 -3.28 -20.77
C ALA A 374 -19.56 -3.22 -22.30
N GLN A 375 -20.60 -2.77 -23.00
CA GLN A 375 -20.64 -2.70 -24.47
C GLN A 375 -20.07 -1.39 -25.03
N ARG A 376 -19.86 -0.35 -24.20
CA ARG A 376 -19.24 0.89 -24.64
C ARG A 376 -17.79 0.63 -25.03
N TYR A 377 -17.59 0.47 -26.32
CA TYR A 377 -16.28 0.25 -26.88
C TYR A 377 -15.53 1.57 -27.04
N ARG A 378 -14.27 1.56 -26.62
CA ARG A 378 -13.30 2.60 -26.89
C ARG A 378 -11.93 1.95 -27.03
N ASP A 379 -11.28 2.18 -28.16
CA ASP A 379 -9.87 1.86 -28.31
C ASP A 379 -9.02 2.90 -27.62
N PHE A 380 -8.01 2.41 -26.92
CA PHE A 380 -6.93 3.21 -26.37
C PHE A 380 -5.62 2.76 -27.02
N PRO A 381 -4.81 3.67 -27.58
CA PRO A 381 -3.50 3.31 -28.11
C PRO A 381 -2.67 2.57 -27.05
N GLU A 382 -2.66 3.09 -25.82
CA GLU A 382 -2.01 2.51 -24.65
C GLU A 382 -3.07 2.21 -23.58
N MET A 383 -3.31 0.93 -23.27
CA MET A 383 -4.36 0.56 -22.30
C MET A 383 -3.96 0.84 -20.85
N ARG A 384 -2.66 1.10 -20.61
CA ARG A 384 -2.07 1.37 -19.30
C ARG A 384 -2.04 2.85 -18.91
N GLU A 385 -2.36 3.77 -19.83
CA GLU A 385 -2.54 5.18 -19.46
C GLU A 385 -3.68 5.31 -18.44
N SER A 386 -3.54 6.20 -17.45
CA SER A 386 -4.47 6.29 -16.31
C SER A 386 -5.95 6.40 -16.72
N ASN A 387 -6.25 7.25 -17.71
CA ASN A 387 -7.60 7.43 -18.23
C ASN A 387 -8.17 6.17 -18.92
N ALA A 388 -7.32 5.44 -19.66
CA ALA A 388 -7.64 4.18 -20.31
C ALA A 388 -7.88 3.10 -19.25
N TYR A 389 -6.97 3.00 -18.28
CA TYR A 389 -7.03 2.05 -17.19
C TYR A 389 -8.35 2.13 -16.41
N ASP A 390 -8.74 3.32 -15.93
CA ASP A 390 -9.97 3.47 -15.16
C ASP A 390 -11.23 3.26 -16.00
N THR A 391 -11.22 3.65 -17.28
CA THR A 391 -12.35 3.42 -18.18
C THR A 391 -12.51 1.93 -18.48
N LEU A 392 -11.40 1.22 -18.73
CA LEU A 392 -11.39 -0.22 -18.97
C LEU A 392 -11.79 -0.99 -17.71
N ARG A 393 -11.32 -0.57 -16.53
CA ARG A 393 -11.75 -1.12 -15.24
C ARG A 393 -13.27 -1.04 -15.09
N LEU A 394 -13.87 0.10 -15.43
CA LEU A 394 -15.32 0.28 -15.35
C LEU A 394 -16.06 -0.66 -16.31
N SER A 395 -15.61 -0.74 -17.57
CA SER A 395 -16.21 -1.63 -18.56
C SER A 395 -16.05 -3.11 -18.17
N GLY A 396 -14.89 -3.52 -17.65
CA GLY A 396 -14.64 -4.89 -17.20
C GLY A 396 -15.49 -5.27 -15.97
N ASN A 397 -15.58 -4.36 -14.98
CA ASN A 397 -16.47 -4.52 -13.84
C ASN A 397 -17.93 -4.61 -14.27
N ALA A 398 -18.37 -3.74 -15.18
CA ALA A 398 -19.72 -3.77 -15.72
C ALA A 398 -20.05 -5.08 -16.43
N LEU A 399 -19.11 -5.64 -17.21
CA LEU A 399 -19.29 -6.92 -17.88
C LEU A 399 -19.42 -8.08 -16.87
N ARG A 400 -18.58 -8.09 -15.84
CA ARG A 400 -18.62 -9.07 -14.74
C ARG A 400 -19.94 -9.01 -13.98
N ARG A 401 -20.40 -7.81 -13.62
CA ARG A 401 -21.66 -7.62 -12.89
C ARG A 401 -22.88 -7.91 -13.76
N TRP A 402 -22.80 -7.65 -15.06
CA TRP A 402 -23.85 -8.06 -16.00
C TRP A 402 -23.96 -9.59 -16.03
N TYR A 403 -22.84 -10.30 -16.15
CA TYR A 403 -22.85 -11.77 -16.11
C TYR A 403 -23.39 -12.32 -14.79
N GLU A 404 -23.07 -11.69 -13.65
CA GLU A 404 -23.59 -12.07 -12.33
C GLU A 404 -25.13 -11.99 -12.25
N LEU A 405 -25.74 -10.94 -12.82
CA LEU A 405 -27.19 -10.73 -12.77
C LEU A 405 -27.97 -11.40 -13.91
N ASP A 406 -27.35 -11.56 -15.08
CA ASP A 406 -27.97 -12.07 -16.31
C ASP A 406 -26.92 -12.83 -17.15
N PRO A 407 -26.55 -14.06 -16.73
CA PRO A 407 -25.51 -14.85 -17.41
C PRO A 407 -25.83 -15.11 -18.89
N VAL A 408 -27.12 -15.35 -19.18
CA VAL A 408 -27.60 -15.65 -20.53
C VAL A 408 -27.47 -14.42 -21.44
N GLY A 409 -27.89 -13.25 -20.96
CA GLY A 409 -27.79 -12.01 -21.72
C GLY A 409 -26.37 -11.50 -21.89
N ALA A 410 -25.50 -11.68 -20.89
CA ALA A 410 -24.11 -11.23 -20.93
C ALA A 410 -23.21 -12.12 -21.78
N ARG A 411 -23.50 -13.43 -21.87
CA ARG A 411 -22.65 -14.40 -22.57
C ARG A 411 -22.29 -13.92 -23.98
N PRO A 412 -23.23 -13.59 -24.90
CA PRO A 412 -22.87 -13.11 -26.24
C PRO A 412 -21.90 -11.91 -26.27
N ALA A 413 -21.98 -11.00 -25.29
CA ALA A 413 -21.06 -9.86 -25.21
C ALA A 413 -19.64 -10.29 -24.79
N ILE A 414 -19.52 -11.24 -23.86
CA ILE A 414 -18.24 -11.85 -23.46
C ILE A 414 -17.61 -12.57 -24.66
N ILE A 415 -18.42 -13.36 -25.37
CA ILE A 415 -18.02 -14.06 -26.60
C ILE A 415 -17.45 -13.09 -27.63
N ALA A 416 -18.19 -12.02 -27.93
CA ALA A 416 -17.78 -11.02 -28.89
C ALA A 416 -16.47 -10.32 -28.47
N GLU A 417 -16.24 -10.12 -27.17
CA GLU A 417 -15.01 -9.51 -26.66
C GLU A 417 -13.80 -10.47 -26.76
N ILE A 418 -13.99 -11.76 -26.50
CA ILE A 418 -12.94 -12.79 -26.66
C ILE A 418 -12.47 -12.87 -28.12
N SER A 419 -13.41 -12.82 -29.07
CA SER A 419 -13.11 -12.96 -30.50
C SER A 419 -12.56 -11.70 -31.17
N ARG A 420 -12.13 -10.69 -30.42
CA ARG A 420 -11.63 -9.43 -30.99
C ARG A 420 -10.19 -9.57 -31.50
N PRO A 421 -9.80 -8.82 -32.54
CA PRO A 421 -8.40 -8.71 -32.97
C PRO A 421 -7.48 -8.19 -31.86
N ARG A 422 -8.02 -7.28 -31.05
CA ARG A 422 -7.34 -6.68 -29.91
C ARG A 422 -8.32 -6.66 -28.71
N PRO A 423 -8.42 -7.76 -27.95
CA PRO A 423 -9.31 -7.85 -26.79
C PRO A 423 -8.92 -6.80 -25.75
N ARG A 424 -9.91 -6.13 -25.15
CA ARG A 424 -9.65 -5.13 -24.09
C ARG A 424 -9.27 -5.77 -22.77
N PHE A 425 -9.64 -7.04 -22.58
CA PHE A 425 -9.48 -7.73 -21.31
C PHE A 425 -8.87 -9.12 -21.51
N ASP A 426 -8.18 -9.57 -20.47
CA ASP A 426 -7.61 -10.91 -20.36
C ASP A 426 -8.61 -11.91 -19.74
N ALA A 427 -8.13 -13.11 -19.42
CA ALA A 427 -8.93 -14.15 -18.78
C ALA A 427 -9.37 -13.83 -17.35
N ARG A 428 -8.80 -12.82 -16.65
CA ARG A 428 -9.29 -12.42 -15.32
C ARG A 428 -10.68 -11.80 -15.41
N VAL A 429 -10.95 -11.09 -16.50
CA VAL A 429 -12.30 -10.58 -16.81
C VAL A 429 -13.05 -11.62 -17.62
N LEU A 430 -12.54 -12.07 -18.77
CA LEU A 430 -13.34 -12.85 -19.72
C LEU A 430 -13.37 -14.35 -19.42
N GLY A 431 -12.63 -14.84 -18.41
CA GLY A 431 -12.54 -16.24 -18.00
C GLY A 431 -13.72 -16.76 -17.17
N MET A 432 -14.72 -15.92 -16.92
CA MET A 432 -15.88 -16.20 -16.06
C MET A 432 -16.90 -17.19 -16.64
N LEU A 433 -16.80 -17.54 -17.94
CA LEU A 433 -17.67 -18.56 -18.53
C LEU A 433 -17.32 -19.95 -17.95
N PRO A 434 -18.29 -20.82 -17.69
CA PRO A 434 -18.03 -22.14 -17.09
C PRO A 434 -17.31 -23.10 -18.04
N ASP A 435 -17.30 -22.81 -19.35
CA ASP A 435 -16.66 -23.62 -20.37
C ASP A 435 -15.15 -23.78 -20.08
N LYS A 436 -14.67 -25.02 -19.97
CA LYS A 436 -13.24 -25.32 -19.76
C LYS A 436 -12.40 -24.92 -20.99
N THR A 437 -12.92 -25.21 -22.17
CA THR A 437 -12.36 -24.85 -23.47
C THR A 437 -13.49 -24.47 -24.40
N TRP A 438 -13.17 -23.79 -25.50
CA TRP A 438 -14.17 -23.37 -26.45
C TRP A 438 -13.64 -23.39 -27.89
N PRO A 439 -13.89 -24.49 -28.63
CA PRO A 439 -13.36 -24.67 -29.98
C PRO A 439 -13.74 -23.58 -30.98
N ALA A 440 -14.89 -22.92 -30.81
CA ALA A 440 -15.37 -21.94 -31.79
C ALA A 440 -14.53 -20.66 -31.84
N VAL A 441 -13.67 -20.41 -30.84
CA VAL A 441 -12.76 -19.26 -30.83
C VAL A 441 -11.33 -19.60 -31.22
N ASP A 442 -11.00 -20.88 -31.46
CA ASP A 442 -9.64 -21.34 -31.73
C ASP A 442 -9.02 -20.63 -32.93
N THR A 443 -9.64 -20.76 -34.10
CA THR A 443 -9.13 -20.19 -35.37
C THR A 443 -8.91 -18.69 -35.25
N VAL A 444 -9.91 -17.96 -34.74
CA VAL A 444 -9.85 -16.50 -34.62
C VAL A 444 -8.78 -16.04 -33.62
N LEU A 445 -8.61 -16.73 -32.49
CA LEU A 445 -7.55 -16.41 -31.53
C LEU A 445 -6.15 -16.65 -32.11
N ALA A 446 -5.96 -17.74 -32.86
CA ALA A 446 -4.69 -18.02 -33.52
C ALA A 446 -4.33 -16.98 -34.59
N GLU A 447 -5.31 -16.58 -35.42
CA GLU A 447 -5.13 -15.52 -36.43
C GLU A 447 -4.79 -14.16 -35.79
N HIS A 448 -5.45 -13.81 -34.69
CA HIS A 448 -5.19 -12.57 -33.96
C HIS A 448 -3.84 -12.59 -33.24
N LEU A 449 -3.41 -13.73 -32.68
CA LEU A 449 -2.06 -13.87 -32.14
C LEU A 449 -0.97 -13.69 -33.22
N ALA A 450 -1.22 -14.17 -34.43
CA ALA A 450 -0.28 -14.06 -35.54
C ALA A 450 -0.16 -12.61 -36.06
N SER A 451 -1.26 -11.86 -36.08
CA SER A 451 -1.31 -10.46 -36.56
C SER A 451 -1.07 -9.42 -35.46
N GLY A 452 -1.17 -9.78 -34.19
CA GLY A 452 -0.94 -8.91 -33.05
C GLY A 452 0.49 -8.37 -32.97
N SER A 453 0.61 -7.07 -32.70
CA SER A 453 1.90 -6.37 -32.61
C SER A 453 2.08 -5.54 -31.34
N ASP A 454 1.01 -5.16 -30.66
CA ASP A 454 1.09 -4.38 -29.42
C ASP A 454 1.10 -5.27 -28.16
N LEU A 455 1.73 -4.76 -27.10
CA LEU A 455 1.93 -5.51 -25.85
C LEU A 455 0.60 -5.86 -25.16
N ASP A 456 -0.34 -4.92 -25.08
CA ASP A 456 -1.58 -5.09 -24.31
C ASP A 456 -2.51 -6.10 -24.99
N GLY A 457 -2.78 -5.89 -26.28
CA GLY A 457 -3.59 -6.81 -27.08
C GLY A 457 -3.02 -8.24 -27.10
N SER A 458 -1.71 -8.37 -27.32
CA SER A 458 -1.05 -9.68 -27.37
C SER A 458 -1.07 -10.39 -26.01
N SER A 459 -0.94 -9.65 -24.90
CA SER A 459 -1.01 -10.22 -23.55
C SER A 459 -2.42 -10.74 -23.24
N ASN A 460 -3.44 -9.96 -23.58
CA ASN A 460 -4.83 -10.36 -23.41
C ASN A 460 -5.15 -11.59 -24.28
N LEU A 461 -4.74 -11.61 -25.55
CA LEU A 461 -4.89 -12.78 -26.44
C LEU A 461 -4.20 -14.03 -25.88
N ALA A 462 -2.95 -13.92 -25.44
CA ALA A 462 -2.20 -15.03 -24.85
C ALA A 462 -2.91 -15.61 -23.63
N SER A 463 -3.44 -14.76 -22.76
CA SER A 463 -4.24 -15.16 -21.60
C SER A 463 -5.53 -15.89 -22.01
N LEU A 464 -6.24 -15.40 -23.04
CA LEU A 464 -7.46 -16.03 -23.54
C LEU A 464 -7.20 -17.37 -24.23
N ILE A 465 -6.09 -17.50 -24.97
CA ILE A 465 -5.65 -18.77 -25.54
C ILE A 465 -5.39 -19.78 -24.43
N ALA A 466 -4.66 -19.38 -23.39
CA ALA A 466 -4.41 -20.24 -22.23
C ALA A 466 -5.71 -20.71 -21.55
N ARG A 467 -6.72 -19.83 -21.46
CA ARG A 467 -7.99 -20.12 -20.80
C ARG A 467 -8.97 -20.94 -21.64
N TYR A 468 -9.09 -20.68 -22.95
CA TYR A 468 -10.19 -21.21 -23.76
C TYR A 468 -9.77 -22.07 -24.95
N ALA A 469 -8.55 -21.92 -25.47
CA ALA A 469 -8.19 -22.63 -26.69
C ALA A 469 -8.08 -24.15 -26.48
N THR A 470 -8.42 -24.91 -27.51
CA THR A 470 -8.15 -26.36 -27.57
C THR A 470 -6.78 -26.66 -28.18
N ASP A 471 -6.41 -27.93 -28.26
CA ASP A 471 -5.19 -28.40 -28.92
C ASP A 471 -5.17 -28.16 -30.44
N ALA A 472 -6.31 -27.82 -31.05
CA ALA A 472 -6.44 -27.60 -32.50
C ALA A 472 -5.56 -26.48 -33.07
N ILE A 473 -5.10 -25.54 -32.23
CA ILE A 473 -4.22 -24.42 -32.65
C ILE A 473 -2.79 -24.55 -32.14
N LEU A 474 -2.42 -25.72 -31.62
CA LEU A 474 -1.10 -25.95 -31.03
C LEU A 474 0.03 -25.54 -31.98
N SER A 475 -0.02 -25.96 -33.25
CA SER A 475 1.02 -25.64 -34.25
C SER A 475 1.15 -24.12 -34.45
N GLN A 476 0.03 -23.44 -34.69
CA GLN A 476 0.01 -21.99 -34.94
C GLN A 476 0.56 -21.20 -33.75
N VAL A 477 0.21 -21.62 -32.52
CA VAL A 477 0.72 -21.00 -31.30
C VAL A 477 2.22 -21.26 -31.14
N THR A 478 2.68 -22.50 -31.34
CA THR A 478 4.11 -22.82 -31.19
C THR A 478 4.99 -22.17 -32.25
N ASP A 479 4.52 -22.08 -33.50
CA ASP A 479 5.24 -21.42 -34.59
C ASP A 479 5.52 -19.95 -34.27
N ARG A 480 4.58 -19.30 -33.58
CA ARG A 480 4.71 -17.92 -33.14
C ARG A 480 5.54 -17.78 -31.87
N LEU A 481 5.35 -18.67 -30.89
CA LEU A 481 6.02 -18.65 -29.59
C LEU A 481 7.51 -18.98 -29.68
N ASP A 482 7.87 -20.02 -30.43
CA ASP A 482 9.23 -20.58 -30.45
C ASP A 482 10.35 -19.60 -30.75
N PRO A 483 10.26 -18.73 -31.79
CA PRO A 483 11.32 -17.76 -32.07
C PRO A 483 11.42 -16.63 -31.03
N LYS A 484 10.45 -16.55 -30.11
CA LYS A 484 10.31 -15.48 -29.11
C LYS A 484 10.51 -15.94 -27.67
N ILE A 485 10.77 -17.24 -27.44
CA ILE A 485 11.08 -17.74 -26.09
C ILE A 485 12.31 -17.00 -25.53
N GLY A 486 12.14 -16.50 -24.31
CA GLY A 486 13.07 -15.65 -23.58
C GLY A 486 13.09 -14.19 -24.03
N LYS A 487 12.39 -13.81 -25.11
CA LYS A 487 12.46 -12.46 -25.69
C LYS A 487 11.14 -11.70 -25.60
N TRP A 488 10.04 -12.42 -25.46
CA TRP A 488 8.73 -11.80 -25.27
C TRP A 488 8.51 -11.38 -23.82
N ALA A 489 7.59 -10.42 -23.65
CA ALA A 489 7.11 -10.04 -22.34
C ALA A 489 6.43 -11.23 -21.64
N CYS A 490 6.54 -11.28 -20.31
CA CYS A 490 6.13 -12.44 -19.52
C CYS A 490 4.62 -12.68 -19.62
N SER A 491 3.85 -11.58 -19.72
CA SER A 491 2.40 -11.57 -19.93
C SER A 491 1.94 -12.15 -21.28
N ILE A 492 2.85 -12.36 -22.23
CA ILE A 492 2.57 -13.04 -23.50
C ILE A 492 3.14 -14.46 -23.45
N GLN A 493 4.43 -14.59 -23.14
CA GLN A 493 5.13 -15.87 -23.20
C GLN A 493 4.55 -16.90 -22.23
N ASN A 494 4.39 -16.54 -20.95
CA ASN A 494 4.10 -17.51 -19.91
C ASN A 494 2.66 -18.06 -20.01
N PRO A 495 1.62 -17.27 -20.36
CA PRO A 495 0.32 -17.84 -20.69
C PRO A 495 0.35 -18.79 -21.89
N LEU A 496 1.14 -18.50 -22.94
CA LEU A 496 1.28 -19.42 -24.06
C LEU A 496 2.04 -20.70 -23.68
N LEU A 497 3.05 -20.62 -22.80
CA LEU A 497 3.70 -21.81 -22.25
C LEU A 497 2.72 -22.64 -21.42
N ALA A 498 1.87 -22.02 -20.61
CA ALA A 498 0.83 -22.69 -19.85
C ALA A 498 -0.23 -23.34 -20.77
N TYR A 499 -0.61 -22.68 -21.86
CA TYR A 499 -1.44 -23.28 -22.91
C TYR A 499 -0.81 -24.54 -23.48
N VAL A 500 0.45 -24.48 -23.91
CA VAL A 500 1.16 -25.63 -24.50
C VAL A 500 1.25 -26.76 -23.47
N LEU A 501 1.58 -26.46 -22.21
CA LEU A 501 1.60 -27.44 -21.11
C LEU A 501 0.24 -28.12 -20.93
N ARG A 502 -0.84 -27.33 -20.94
CA ARG A 502 -2.21 -27.84 -20.75
C ARG A 502 -2.68 -28.77 -21.86
N VAL A 503 -2.29 -28.51 -23.11
CA VAL A 503 -2.76 -29.30 -24.26
C VAL A 503 -1.80 -30.42 -24.65
N ASN A 504 -0.49 -30.25 -24.42
CA ASN A 504 0.53 -31.24 -24.75
C ASN A 504 1.81 -31.06 -23.89
N PRO A 505 1.89 -31.72 -22.72
CA PRO A 505 3.03 -31.60 -21.81
C PRO A 505 4.39 -31.99 -22.41
N ASP A 506 4.43 -32.98 -23.31
CA ASP A 506 5.66 -33.44 -23.96
C ASP A 506 6.24 -32.36 -24.89
N VAL A 507 5.37 -31.66 -25.61
CA VAL A 507 5.73 -30.51 -26.46
C VAL A 507 6.10 -29.29 -25.61
N ALA A 508 5.52 -29.14 -24.42
CA ALA A 508 5.78 -28.02 -23.52
C ALA A 508 7.16 -28.08 -22.84
N ARG A 509 7.56 -29.26 -22.37
CA ARG A 509 8.80 -29.48 -21.60
C ARG A 509 10.03 -28.77 -22.18
N PRO A 510 10.46 -29.03 -23.43
CA PRO A 510 11.65 -28.39 -23.98
C PRO A 510 11.50 -26.87 -24.14
N ARG A 511 10.27 -26.36 -24.27
CA ARG A 511 10.00 -24.91 -24.40
C ARG A 511 10.11 -24.21 -23.06
N ILE A 512 9.59 -24.82 -22.00
CA ILE A 512 9.71 -24.33 -20.62
C ILE A 512 11.18 -24.34 -20.19
N GLU A 513 11.91 -25.43 -20.45
CA GLU A 513 13.35 -25.52 -20.14
C GLU A 513 14.16 -24.44 -20.89
N ARG A 514 13.85 -24.20 -22.17
CA ARG A 514 14.46 -23.11 -22.95
C ARG A 514 14.13 -21.73 -22.38
N ALA A 515 12.92 -21.53 -21.86
CA ALA A 515 12.53 -20.27 -21.24
C ALA A 515 13.26 -20.03 -19.90
N ILE A 516 13.50 -21.06 -19.10
CA ILE A 516 14.28 -20.99 -17.85
C ILE A 516 15.77 -20.71 -18.14
N ALA A 517 16.30 -21.29 -19.22
CA ALA A 517 17.68 -21.10 -19.64
C ALA A 517 17.94 -19.75 -20.34
N ALA A 518 16.90 -19.00 -20.72
CA ALA A 518 17.05 -17.73 -21.42
C ALA A 518 17.53 -16.62 -20.48
N ARG A 519 18.82 -16.27 -20.58
CA ARG A 519 19.49 -15.33 -19.67
C ARG A 519 20.44 -14.38 -20.38
N GLY A 520 20.62 -13.20 -19.80
CA GLY A 520 21.53 -12.15 -20.30
C GLY A 520 20.82 -11.08 -21.12
N GLN A 521 21.60 -10.12 -21.62
CA GLN A 521 21.09 -8.85 -22.18
C GLN A 521 20.15 -8.99 -23.40
N ASN A 522 20.19 -10.14 -24.09
CA ASN A 522 19.34 -10.41 -25.26
C ASN A 522 17.98 -11.04 -24.90
N PHE A 523 17.71 -11.25 -23.62
CA PHE A 523 16.51 -11.90 -23.11
C PHE A 523 15.82 -11.02 -22.05
N THR A 524 14.53 -11.24 -21.88
CA THR A 524 13.74 -10.70 -20.78
C THR A 524 14.00 -11.50 -19.52
N ALA A 525 13.73 -10.91 -18.34
CA ALA A 525 13.85 -11.59 -17.05
C ALA A 525 12.66 -12.52 -16.73
N CYS A 526 11.93 -12.99 -17.75
CA CYS A 526 10.70 -13.76 -17.53
C CYS A 526 10.93 -15.15 -16.92
N ASN A 527 12.17 -15.64 -16.92
CA ASN A 527 12.59 -16.82 -16.17
C ASN A 527 12.37 -16.63 -14.65
N HIS A 528 12.41 -15.40 -14.15
CA HIS A 528 12.20 -15.07 -12.73
C HIS A 528 10.74 -15.01 -12.30
N GLU A 529 9.77 -15.19 -13.20
CA GLU A 529 8.33 -15.24 -12.88
C GLU A 529 7.64 -16.47 -13.49
N LEU A 530 8.39 -17.30 -14.23
CA LEU A 530 7.83 -18.37 -15.06
C LEU A 530 7.02 -19.36 -14.24
N PHE A 531 7.58 -19.88 -13.16
CA PHE A 531 6.92 -20.90 -12.34
C PHE A 531 5.64 -20.36 -11.70
N GLN A 532 5.65 -19.11 -11.24
CA GLN A 532 4.48 -18.49 -10.61
C GLN A 532 3.35 -18.29 -11.63
N ILE A 533 3.63 -17.69 -12.78
CA ILE A 533 2.58 -17.40 -13.78
C ILE A 533 2.06 -18.69 -14.42
N VAL A 534 2.94 -19.62 -14.80
CA VAL A 534 2.52 -20.87 -15.47
C VAL A 534 1.69 -21.72 -14.52
N SER A 535 2.12 -21.93 -13.27
CA SER A 535 1.38 -22.77 -12.31
C SER A 535 0.01 -22.21 -11.92
N GLN A 536 -0.13 -20.89 -11.82
CA GLN A 536 -1.42 -20.24 -11.57
C GLN A 536 -2.43 -20.47 -12.70
N ILE A 537 -1.95 -20.58 -13.94
CA ILE A 537 -2.80 -20.86 -15.11
C ILE A 537 -3.05 -22.36 -15.25
N HIS A 538 -1.98 -23.15 -15.19
CA HIS A 538 -2.02 -24.60 -15.30
C HIS A 538 -0.81 -25.26 -14.63
N TYR A 539 -1.10 -26.04 -13.59
CA TYR A 539 -0.13 -26.91 -12.93
C TYR A 539 -0.24 -28.35 -13.44
N ASP A 540 0.89 -29.00 -13.66
CA ASP A 540 1.00 -30.37 -14.21
C ASP A 540 2.28 -31.06 -13.67
N PRO A 541 2.32 -32.41 -13.53
CA PRO A 541 3.52 -33.13 -13.09
C PRO A 541 4.79 -32.84 -13.91
N VAL A 542 4.69 -32.49 -15.19
CA VAL A 542 5.84 -32.06 -16.00
C VAL A 542 6.44 -30.77 -15.45
N LEU A 543 5.61 -29.81 -15.04
CA LEU A 543 6.06 -28.57 -14.43
C LEU A 543 6.63 -28.81 -13.03
N GLU A 544 6.05 -29.73 -12.25
CA GLU A 544 6.60 -30.15 -10.95
C GLU A 544 8.03 -30.68 -11.10
N ASP A 545 8.25 -31.62 -12.03
CA ASP A 545 9.58 -32.19 -12.30
C ASP A 545 10.60 -31.12 -12.73
N ILE A 546 10.20 -30.20 -13.61
CA ILE A 546 11.04 -29.07 -14.00
C ILE A 546 11.36 -28.19 -12.78
N GLY A 547 10.36 -27.88 -11.96
CA GLY A 547 10.52 -27.08 -10.73
C GLY A 547 11.47 -27.74 -9.73
N ILE A 548 11.34 -29.05 -9.51
CA ILE A 548 12.24 -29.82 -8.64
C ILE A 548 13.69 -29.72 -9.13
N ARG A 549 13.93 -29.84 -10.45
CA ARG A 549 15.27 -29.66 -11.03
C ARG A 549 15.78 -28.21 -10.92
N SER A 550 14.88 -27.23 -11.07
CA SER A 550 15.20 -25.81 -10.96
C SER A 550 15.46 -25.32 -9.53
N LEU A 551 15.20 -26.14 -8.51
CA LEU A 551 15.68 -25.84 -7.15
C LEU A 551 17.20 -25.70 -7.09
N ASP A 552 17.93 -26.43 -7.96
CA ASP A 552 19.39 -26.41 -8.05
C ASP A 552 19.92 -25.46 -9.12
N ASP A 553 19.08 -24.56 -9.63
CA ASP A 553 19.51 -23.53 -10.56
C ASP A 553 20.60 -22.64 -9.93
N SER A 554 21.57 -22.21 -10.76
CA SER A 554 22.62 -21.28 -10.34
C SER A 554 22.08 -19.88 -10.06
N ASP A 555 20.96 -19.53 -10.68
CA ASP A 555 20.26 -18.28 -10.45
C ASP A 555 19.29 -18.43 -9.26
N PRO A 556 19.57 -17.79 -8.10
CA PRO A 556 18.74 -17.92 -6.90
C PRO A 556 17.30 -17.45 -7.13
N GLU A 557 17.03 -16.50 -8.02
CA GLU A 557 15.67 -16.02 -8.29
C GLU A 557 14.83 -17.09 -9.01
N VAL A 558 15.44 -17.85 -9.92
CA VAL A 558 14.79 -19.02 -10.55
C VAL A 558 14.50 -20.09 -9.50
N ALA A 559 15.46 -20.42 -8.65
CA ALA A 559 15.28 -21.40 -7.58
C ALA A 559 14.19 -20.97 -6.56
N MET A 560 14.11 -19.67 -6.23
CA MET A 560 13.07 -19.10 -5.38
C MET A 560 11.67 -19.27 -5.97
N THR A 561 11.49 -18.94 -7.25
CA THR A 561 10.18 -19.07 -7.88
C THR A 561 9.75 -20.53 -8.07
N ALA A 562 10.70 -21.43 -8.32
CA ALA A 562 10.46 -22.87 -8.28
C ALA A 562 10.02 -23.33 -6.88
N ALA A 563 10.74 -22.92 -5.83
CA ALA A 563 10.40 -23.27 -4.46
C ALA A 563 9.01 -22.75 -4.04
N THR A 564 8.69 -21.51 -4.40
CA THR A 564 7.36 -20.92 -4.19
C THR A 564 6.26 -21.77 -4.84
N MET A 565 6.44 -22.11 -6.11
CA MET A 565 5.47 -22.94 -6.83
C MET A 565 5.32 -24.32 -6.17
N LEU A 566 6.42 -24.97 -5.81
CA LEU A 566 6.39 -26.29 -5.17
C LEU A 566 5.72 -26.25 -3.80
N GLY A 567 5.89 -25.19 -3.00
CA GLY A 567 5.14 -25.01 -1.76
C GLY A 567 3.63 -24.86 -1.99
N GLN A 568 3.23 -24.10 -3.01
CA GLN A 568 1.82 -23.80 -3.28
C GLN A 568 1.06 -24.95 -3.97
N PHE A 569 1.71 -25.65 -4.91
CA PHE A 569 1.07 -26.62 -5.80
C PHE A 569 1.72 -28.01 -5.79
N GLY A 570 2.93 -28.14 -5.25
CA GLY A 570 3.71 -29.37 -5.27
C GLY A 570 3.00 -30.55 -4.63
N SER A 571 3.17 -31.73 -5.20
CA SER A 571 2.83 -32.99 -4.57
C SER A 571 3.70 -33.25 -3.33
N GLN A 572 3.38 -34.29 -2.57
CA GLN A 572 4.20 -34.68 -1.43
C GLN A 572 5.65 -35.08 -1.82
N ALA A 573 5.90 -35.43 -3.08
CA ALA A 573 7.26 -35.69 -3.56
C ALA A 573 8.14 -34.43 -3.58
N ALA A 574 7.54 -33.25 -3.81
CA ALA A 574 8.24 -31.97 -3.84
C ALA A 574 8.85 -31.61 -2.48
N GLU A 575 8.22 -32.02 -1.37
CA GLU A 575 8.69 -31.72 -0.02
C GLU A 575 10.13 -32.20 0.18
N SER A 576 10.43 -33.44 -0.23
CA SER A 576 11.76 -34.03 -0.07
C SER A 576 12.83 -33.29 -0.88
N ALA A 577 12.47 -32.75 -2.04
CA ALA A 577 13.38 -31.94 -2.85
C ALA A 577 13.66 -30.58 -2.21
N LEU A 578 12.64 -29.92 -1.66
CA LEU A 578 12.79 -28.68 -0.91
C LEU A 578 13.71 -28.84 0.30
N TRP A 579 13.52 -29.91 1.09
CA TRP A 579 14.39 -30.23 2.22
C TRP A 579 15.85 -30.40 1.82
N ARG A 580 16.11 -31.18 0.76
CA ARG A 580 17.48 -31.42 0.26
C ARG A 580 18.13 -30.12 -0.19
N ARG A 581 17.38 -29.27 -0.88
CA ARG A 581 17.88 -27.96 -1.33
C ARG A 581 18.17 -27.05 -0.14
N PHE A 582 17.29 -26.99 0.86
CA PHE A 582 17.51 -26.19 2.07
C PHE A 582 18.70 -26.69 2.89
N GLU A 583 18.90 -28.00 2.99
CA GLU A 583 20.08 -28.60 3.61
C GLU A 583 21.37 -28.16 2.91
N THR A 584 21.38 -28.22 1.58
CA THR A 584 22.54 -27.81 0.76
C THR A 584 22.84 -26.31 0.93
N TRP A 585 21.79 -25.48 0.88
CA TRP A 585 21.90 -24.05 1.11
C TRP A 585 22.44 -23.76 2.52
N SER A 586 21.92 -24.42 3.54
CA SER A 586 22.33 -24.21 4.93
C SER A 586 23.79 -24.61 5.14
N GLN A 587 24.23 -25.74 4.60
CA GLN A 587 25.62 -26.18 4.65
C GLN A 587 26.59 -25.20 3.98
N ARG A 588 26.18 -24.57 2.87
CA ARG A 588 26.99 -23.55 2.17
C ARG A 588 27.24 -22.31 3.05
N TRP A 589 26.30 -21.97 3.93
CA TRP A 589 26.37 -20.77 4.76
C TRP A 589 26.92 -20.99 6.16
N VAL A 590 27.29 -22.23 6.52
CA VAL A 590 28.00 -22.51 7.78
C VAL A 590 29.32 -21.73 7.83
N GLY A 591 29.48 -20.89 8.85
CA GLY A 591 30.64 -20.01 9.03
C GLY A 591 30.60 -18.72 8.20
N HIS A 592 29.57 -18.52 7.37
CA HIS A 592 29.36 -17.35 6.52
C HIS A 592 28.04 -16.62 6.84
N GLU A 593 27.39 -16.94 7.96
CA GLU A 593 26.04 -16.48 8.30
C GLU A 593 25.96 -14.95 8.34
N SER A 594 27.00 -14.30 8.89
CA SER A 594 27.07 -12.84 9.02
C SER A 594 27.12 -12.09 7.69
N GLU A 595 27.47 -12.75 6.58
CA GLU A 595 27.45 -12.13 5.26
C GLU A 595 26.01 -11.88 4.77
N LEU A 596 25.03 -12.60 5.33
CA LEU A 596 23.61 -12.45 5.07
C LEU A 596 22.89 -11.58 6.12
N ASP A 597 23.61 -10.96 7.06
CA ASP A 597 23.06 -9.96 7.99
C ASP A 597 22.88 -8.61 7.26
N LEU A 598 22.02 -8.61 6.26
CA LEU A 598 21.74 -7.50 5.36
C LEU A 598 20.75 -6.52 5.96
N THR A 599 20.97 -5.24 5.67
CA THR A 599 20.08 -4.12 5.99
C THR A 599 19.40 -3.61 4.71
N LEU A 600 18.37 -2.77 4.84
CA LEU A 600 17.69 -2.16 3.69
C LEU A 600 18.61 -1.25 2.83
N GLY A 601 19.75 -0.81 3.38
CA GLY A 601 20.68 0.13 2.77
C GLY A 601 21.86 -0.55 2.09
N ASP A 602 22.02 -1.86 2.31
CA ASP A 602 22.96 -2.67 1.56
C ASP A 602 22.58 -2.68 0.07
N ARG A 603 23.60 -2.77 -0.78
CA ARG A 603 23.41 -2.89 -2.22
C ARG A 603 22.63 -4.16 -2.55
N SER A 604 21.79 -4.08 -3.58
CA SER A 604 21.19 -5.28 -4.15
C SER A 604 22.27 -6.04 -4.92
N ASP A 605 22.78 -7.12 -4.33
CA ASP A 605 23.74 -8.05 -4.92
C ASP A 605 23.31 -9.50 -4.68
N GLU A 606 24.13 -10.47 -5.12
CA GLU A 606 23.82 -11.90 -5.03
C GLU A 606 23.43 -12.34 -3.61
N ARG A 607 23.99 -11.74 -2.56
CA ARG A 607 23.69 -12.11 -1.16
C ARG A 607 22.23 -11.87 -0.82
N ARG A 608 21.63 -10.81 -1.35
CA ARG A 608 20.20 -10.52 -1.13
C ARG A 608 19.32 -11.62 -1.71
N TYR A 609 19.67 -12.11 -2.90
CA TYR A 609 18.94 -13.20 -3.53
C TYR A 609 19.21 -14.55 -2.86
N GLN A 610 20.42 -14.79 -2.35
CA GLN A 610 20.73 -16.00 -1.56
C GLN A 610 19.99 -16.01 -0.22
N LEU A 611 19.89 -14.87 0.46
CA LEU A 611 19.06 -14.71 1.65
C LEU A 611 17.58 -14.96 1.33
N GLY A 612 17.07 -14.36 0.26
CA GLY A 612 15.72 -14.60 -0.25
C GLY A 612 15.46 -16.07 -0.53
N LEU A 613 16.40 -16.77 -1.17
CA LEU A 613 16.32 -18.21 -1.42
C LEU A 613 16.21 -19.02 -0.12
N GLY A 614 17.03 -18.72 0.88
CA GLY A 614 16.94 -19.37 2.20
C GLY A 614 15.56 -19.18 2.84
N GLN A 615 15.05 -17.94 2.83
CA GLN A 615 13.73 -17.59 3.37
C GLN A 615 12.61 -18.32 2.61
N THR A 616 12.63 -18.29 1.28
CA THR A 616 11.62 -18.94 0.44
C THR A 616 11.62 -20.46 0.57
N LEU A 617 12.79 -21.11 0.68
CA LEU A 617 12.87 -22.56 0.89
C LEU A 617 12.22 -22.96 2.21
N VAL A 618 12.55 -22.24 3.28
CA VAL A 618 11.97 -22.46 4.60
C VAL A 618 10.46 -22.22 4.58
N GLN A 619 10.02 -21.10 3.99
CA GLN A 619 8.60 -20.78 3.86
C GLN A 619 7.86 -21.87 3.08
N ALA A 620 8.38 -22.30 1.92
CA ALA A 620 7.76 -23.34 1.12
C ALA A 620 7.61 -24.66 1.90
N ILE A 621 8.60 -25.05 2.70
CA ILE A 621 8.51 -26.24 3.56
C ILE A 621 7.50 -26.01 4.70
N ALA A 622 7.52 -24.85 5.35
CA ALA A 622 6.67 -24.55 6.52
C ALA A 622 5.18 -24.42 6.15
N THR A 623 4.86 -23.84 5.00
CA THR A 623 3.49 -23.46 4.60
C THR A 623 2.91 -24.34 3.48
N GLY A 624 3.64 -25.38 3.06
CA GLY A 624 3.26 -26.21 1.92
C GLY A 624 1.84 -26.78 1.99
N ARG A 625 1.11 -26.73 0.87
CA ARG A 625 -0.31 -27.12 0.82
C ARG A 625 -0.50 -28.64 0.95
N SER A 626 0.37 -29.43 0.34
CA SER A 626 0.23 -30.89 0.23
C SER A 626 0.86 -31.70 1.38
N TRP A 627 1.48 -31.04 2.36
CA TRP A 627 2.03 -31.68 3.55
C TRP A 627 1.70 -30.88 4.81
N PHE A 628 1.92 -31.49 5.97
CA PHE A 628 1.74 -30.87 7.27
C PHE A 628 3.08 -30.60 7.94
N SER A 629 3.25 -29.41 8.49
CA SER A 629 4.48 -28.93 9.12
C SER A 629 4.16 -28.59 10.56
N ASP A 630 4.26 -29.62 11.39
CA ASP A 630 4.04 -29.52 12.82
C ASP A 630 5.20 -28.83 13.54
N LYS A 631 5.04 -28.63 14.85
CA LYS A 631 6.09 -28.08 15.71
C LYS A 631 7.44 -28.79 15.53
N SER A 632 7.46 -30.12 15.46
CA SER A 632 8.72 -30.87 15.29
C SER A 632 9.41 -30.55 13.97
N LYS A 633 8.64 -30.38 12.89
CA LYS A 633 9.16 -30.02 11.58
C LYS A 633 9.70 -28.59 11.56
N LEU A 634 8.99 -27.66 12.19
CA LEU A 634 9.45 -26.28 12.34
C LEU A 634 10.71 -26.19 13.23
N ASP A 635 10.77 -26.92 14.35
CA ASP A 635 11.97 -27.00 15.20
C ASP A 635 13.19 -27.51 14.41
N ARG A 636 12.98 -28.51 13.53
CA ARG A 636 14.02 -28.98 12.62
C ARG A 636 14.49 -27.91 11.65
N LEU A 637 13.58 -27.13 11.04
CA LEU A 637 13.95 -26.04 10.15
C LEU A 637 14.81 -24.99 10.86
N THR A 638 14.41 -24.61 12.08
CA THR A 638 15.16 -23.65 12.92
C THR A 638 16.56 -24.17 13.26
N GLY A 639 16.71 -25.47 13.51
CA GLY A 639 18.00 -26.08 13.84
C GLY A 639 18.96 -26.31 12.66
N MET A 640 18.53 -26.07 11.42
CA MET A 640 19.33 -26.37 10.23
C MET A 640 20.23 -25.21 9.78
N SER A 641 19.94 -23.97 10.16
CA SER A 641 20.70 -22.79 9.74
C SER A 641 20.83 -21.81 10.89
N ASP A 642 22.04 -21.24 11.05
CA ASP A 642 22.29 -20.12 11.99
C ASP A 642 22.11 -18.74 11.35
N VAL A 643 21.66 -18.69 10.08
CA VAL A 643 21.30 -17.43 9.42
C VAL A 643 20.07 -16.85 10.08
N ARG A 644 20.27 -15.78 10.84
CA ARG A 644 19.29 -15.23 11.78
C ARG A 644 17.98 -14.83 11.13
N GLN A 645 18.03 -14.14 9.99
CA GLN A 645 16.81 -13.71 9.29
C GLN A 645 16.01 -14.91 8.74
N VAL A 646 16.65 -16.02 8.42
CA VAL A 646 15.95 -17.26 8.00
C VAL A 646 15.30 -17.93 9.21
N ARG A 647 16.01 -18.01 10.35
CA ARG A 647 15.46 -18.54 11.61
C ARG A 647 14.25 -17.76 12.11
N ALA A 648 14.33 -16.42 12.07
CA ALA A 648 13.27 -15.54 12.56
C ALA A 648 11.91 -15.77 11.87
N TYR A 649 11.90 -16.17 10.59
CA TYR A 649 10.68 -16.56 9.90
C TYR A 649 10.02 -17.79 10.55
N VAL A 650 10.80 -18.85 10.80
CA VAL A 650 10.29 -20.09 11.42
C VAL A 650 9.90 -19.87 12.88
N GLU A 651 10.67 -19.05 13.61
CA GLU A 651 10.38 -18.71 15.00
C GLU A 651 9.03 -17.98 15.14
N THR A 652 8.64 -17.19 14.14
CA THR A 652 7.31 -16.58 14.08
C THR A 652 6.21 -17.63 13.94
N ASP A 653 6.42 -18.66 13.11
CA ASP A 653 5.47 -19.77 12.98
C ASP A 653 5.42 -20.60 14.27
N LEU A 654 6.58 -20.95 14.85
CA LEU A 654 6.69 -21.69 16.11
C LEU A 654 5.97 -21.00 17.27
N ALA A 655 6.03 -19.67 17.36
CA ALA A 655 5.30 -18.92 18.38
C ALA A 655 3.78 -19.13 18.31
N GLN A 656 3.23 -19.44 17.13
CA GLN A 656 1.82 -19.79 17.00
C GLN A 656 1.50 -21.16 17.61
N TRP A 657 2.45 -22.09 17.55
CA TRP A 657 2.33 -23.44 18.12
C TRP A 657 2.46 -23.50 19.64
N GLU A 658 2.91 -22.41 20.27
CA GLU A 658 2.95 -22.28 21.73
C GLU A 658 1.63 -21.79 22.33
N LYS A 659 0.69 -21.35 21.49
CA LYS A 659 -0.63 -20.89 21.92
C LYS A 659 -1.49 -22.07 22.39
N PRO A 660 -2.37 -21.86 23.39
CA PRO A 660 -3.27 -22.91 23.88
C PRO A 660 -4.36 -23.32 22.88
N ALA A 661 -4.61 -22.49 21.85
CA ALA A 661 -5.51 -22.77 20.74
C ALA A 661 -5.04 -22.05 19.46
N PHE A 662 -5.28 -22.67 18.30
CA PHE A 662 -5.01 -22.08 16.99
C PHE A 662 -6.14 -21.13 16.57
N THR A 663 -5.78 -19.94 16.11
CA THR A 663 -6.75 -18.99 15.58
C THR A 663 -7.03 -19.29 14.11
N ILE A 664 -8.30 -19.49 13.78
CA ILE A 664 -8.81 -19.51 12.40
C ILE A 664 -9.29 -18.09 12.09
N SER A 665 -8.54 -17.38 11.26
CA SER A 665 -8.93 -16.05 10.79
C SER A 665 -9.67 -16.19 9.47
N LEU A 666 -10.85 -15.59 9.35
CA LEU A 666 -11.62 -15.60 8.10
C LEU A 666 -11.73 -14.18 7.55
N ASN A 667 -11.29 -14.00 6.32
CA ASN A 667 -11.43 -12.76 5.58
C ASN A 667 -12.23 -13.01 4.29
N PHE A 668 -13.23 -12.16 4.06
CA PHE A 668 -14.07 -12.19 2.87
C PHE A 668 -13.90 -10.89 2.11
N SER A 669 -12.68 -10.62 1.67
CA SER A 669 -12.36 -9.44 0.85
C SER A 669 -12.74 -9.70 -0.61
N PHE A 670 -13.38 -8.73 -1.26
CA PHE A 670 -13.75 -8.79 -2.70
C PHE A 670 -14.55 -10.04 -3.12
N ASN A 671 -15.39 -10.59 -2.23
CA ASN A 671 -16.12 -11.85 -2.44
C ASN A 671 -15.23 -13.08 -2.70
N GLN A 672 -13.95 -13.05 -2.30
CA GLN A 672 -13.07 -14.22 -2.31
C GLN A 672 -12.95 -14.78 -0.89
N PHE A 673 -13.02 -16.10 -0.77
CA PHE A 673 -12.77 -16.78 0.49
C PHE A 673 -11.27 -16.74 0.79
N HIS A 674 -10.92 -16.31 1.99
CA HIS A 674 -9.55 -16.37 2.49
C HIS A 674 -9.58 -16.76 3.97
N ALA A 675 -8.75 -17.73 4.33
CA ALA A 675 -8.64 -18.23 5.68
C ALA A 675 -7.19 -18.48 6.07
N ASP A 676 -6.84 -18.07 7.28
CA ASP A 676 -5.55 -18.35 7.89
C ASP A 676 -5.71 -19.27 9.10
N VAL A 677 -4.84 -20.27 9.22
CA VAL A 677 -4.72 -21.10 10.43
C VAL A 677 -3.27 -21.49 10.64
N ALA A 678 -2.72 -21.15 11.82
CA ALA A 678 -1.28 -21.23 12.09
C ALA A 678 -0.47 -20.50 10.99
N GLN A 679 0.45 -21.19 10.32
CA GLN A 679 1.24 -20.64 9.20
C GLN A 679 0.60 -20.83 7.81
N TYR A 680 -0.62 -21.37 7.72
CA TYR A 680 -1.27 -21.72 6.45
C TYR A 680 -2.25 -20.66 5.99
N GLU A 681 -2.07 -20.18 4.76
CA GLU A 681 -2.97 -19.29 4.02
C GLU A 681 -3.77 -20.09 2.97
N LEU A 682 -5.09 -20.00 2.99
CA LEU A 682 -5.99 -20.88 2.21
C LEU A 682 -7.09 -20.07 1.53
N HIS A 683 -7.33 -20.35 0.25
CA HIS A 683 -8.23 -19.56 -0.62
C HIS A 683 -9.56 -20.25 -0.95
N SER A 684 -9.84 -21.40 -0.34
CA SER A 684 -11.15 -22.07 -0.44
C SER A 684 -11.51 -22.77 0.86
N LEU A 685 -12.82 -22.94 1.08
CA LEU A 685 -13.33 -23.66 2.24
C LEU A 685 -12.88 -25.13 2.24
N ASP A 686 -12.79 -25.75 1.06
CA ASP A 686 -12.31 -27.12 0.92
C ASP A 686 -10.84 -27.23 1.28
N ASP A 687 -10.01 -26.25 0.89
CA ASP A 687 -8.60 -26.21 1.29
C ASP A 687 -8.43 -26.06 2.81
N LEU A 688 -9.25 -25.20 3.42
CA LEU A 688 -9.30 -25.06 4.87
C LEU A 688 -9.64 -26.40 5.54
N LYS A 689 -10.73 -27.06 5.13
CA LYS A 689 -11.14 -28.35 5.68
C LYS A 689 -10.07 -29.43 5.49
N ASN A 690 -9.49 -29.52 4.30
CA ASN A 690 -8.43 -30.48 3.97
C ASN A 690 -7.15 -30.24 4.81
N LYS A 691 -6.87 -29.00 5.18
CA LYS A 691 -5.74 -28.67 6.07
C LYS A 691 -6.08 -28.94 7.53
N LEU A 692 -7.28 -28.57 8.00
CA LEU A 692 -7.71 -28.74 9.38
C LEU A 692 -7.67 -30.21 9.84
N VAL A 693 -8.00 -31.16 8.97
CA VAL A 693 -7.94 -32.60 9.30
C VAL A 693 -6.53 -33.14 9.49
N GLN A 694 -5.49 -32.38 9.11
CA GLN A 694 -4.09 -32.74 9.31
C GLN A 694 -3.58 -32.36 10.71
N PHE A 695 -4.31 -31.51 11.46
CA PHE A 695 -3.93 -31.12 12.82
C PHE A 695 -4.08 -32.28 13.82
N PRO A 696 -3.24 -32.33 14.88
CA PRO A 696 -3.31 -33.37 15.89
C PRO A 696 -4.69 -33.47 16.54
N ARG A 697 -5.19 -34.69 16.76
CA ARG A 697 -6.45 -34.92 17.49
C ARG A 697 -6.41 -34.25 18.87
N GLY A 698 -7.51 -33.59 19.25
CA GLY A 698 -7.60 -32.81 20.48
C GLY A 698 -7.03 -31.38 20.39
N SER A 699 -6.64 -30.93 19.19
CA SER A 699 -6.30 -29.52 18.96
C SER A 699 -7.48 -28.62 19.30
N ASN A 700 -7.13 -27.48 19.90
CA ASN A 700 -8.07 -26.42 20.25
C ASN A 700 -8.04 -25.35 19.17
N PHE A 701 -9.21 -24.88 18.74
CA PHE A 701 -9.34 -23.79 17.77
C PHE A 701 -10.16 -22.64 18.35
N MET A 702 -9.89 -21.43 17.90
CA MET A 702 -10.72 -20.25 18.15
C MET A 702 -10.92 -19.48 16.84
N PHE A 703 -12.01 -18.76 16.71
CA PHE A 703 -12.28 -17.96 15.51
C PHE A 703 -11.88 -16.50 15.72
N SER A 704 -11.36 -15.89 14.66
CA SER A 704 -11.21 -14.45 14.53
C SER A 704 -11.94 -14.01 13.26
N VAL A 705 -13.08 -13.33 13.42
CA VAL A 705 -13.89 -12.85 12.30
C VAL A 705 -13.98 -11.32 12.42
N PRO A 706 -13.70 -10.56 11.34
CA PRO A 706 -13.88 -9.11 11.36
C PRO A 706 -15.30 -8.73 11.76
N THR A 707 -15.43 -7.81 12.72
CA THR A 707 -16.71 -7.24 13.14
C THR A 707 -17.36 -6.49 11.96
N GLY A 708 -18.60 -6.83 11.61
CA GLY A 708 -19.34 -6.21 10.49
C GLY A 708 -19.61 -7.11 9.27
N GLY A 709 -19.40 -8.43 9.40
CA GLY A 709 -19.62 -9.40 8.32
C GLY A 709 -21.06 -9.52 7.83
N SER A 710 -21.22 -9.83 6.54
CA SER A 710 -22.52 -10.16 5.92
C SER A 710 -23.10 -11.47 6.49
N SER A 711 -24.39 -11.75 6.27
CA SER A 711 -25.04 -13.01 6.69
C SER A 711 -24.37 -14.27 6.13
N ASN A 712 -23.61 -14.17 5.03
CA ASN A 712 -22.83 -15.27 4.46
C ASN A 712 -21.60 -15.64 5.30
N ASN A 713 -21.13 -14.74 6.16
CA ASN A 713 -19.98 -14.98 7.02
C ASN A 713 -20.39 -15.90 8.20
N GLU A 714 -21.58 -15.67 8.75
CA GLU A 714 -22.12 -16.47 9.87
C GLU A 714 -22.39 -17.93 9.45
N SER A 715 -22.94 -18.15 8.25
CA SER A 715 -23.18 -19.51 7.74
C SER A 715 -21.87 -20.25 7.50
N THR A 716 -20.85 -19.59 6.96
CA THR A 716 -19.52 -20.18 6.72
C THR A 716 -18.83 -20.53 8.04
N VAL A 717 -18.90 -19.65 9.05
CA VAL A 717 -18.37 -19.92 10.40
C VAL A 717 -19.08 -21.12 11.03
N ALA A 718 -20.41 -21.19 10.92
CA ALA A 718 -21.19 -22.32 11.42
C ALA A 718 -20.78 -23.65 10.74
N GLU A 719 -20.57 -23.63 9.43
CA GLU A 719 -20.12 -24.81 8.69
C GLU A 719 -18.73 -25.30 9.13
N ILE A 720 -17.78 -24.39 9.38
CA ILE A 720 -16.44 -24.75 9.88
C ILE A 720 -16.54 -25.27 11.32
N ARG A 721 -17.38 -24.67 12.16
CA ARG A 721 -17.63 -25.10 13.55
C ARG A 721 -18.20 -26.52 13.61
N ASP A 722 -19.18 -26.82 12.77
CA ASP A 722 -19.76 -28.15 12.64
C ASP A 722 -18.73 -29.16 12.16
N PHE A 723 -17.92 -28.78 11.16
CA PHE A 723 -16.83 -29.60 10.65
C PHE A 723 -15.81 -29.96 11.73
N LEU A 724 -15.35 -28.97 12.50
CA LEU A 724 -14.39 -29.17 13.60
C LEU A 724 -14.96 -30.10 14.68
N THR A 725 -16.23 -29.90 15.06
CA THR A 725 -16.91 -30.71 16.08
C THR A 725 -17.05 -32.16 15.64
N GLN A 726 -17.44 -32.40 14.38
CA GLN A 726 -17.56 -33.75 13.80
C GLN A 726 -16.22 -34.50 13.77
N HIS A 727 -15.10 -33.78 13.66
CA HIS A 727 -13.75 -34.35 13.65
C HIS A 727 -13.11 -34.43 15.05
N GLY A 728 -13.85 -34.14 16.11
CA GLY A 728 -13.40 -34.28 17.50
C GLY A 728 -12.42 -33.20 17.97
N PHE A 729 -12.45 -32.02 17.35
CA PHE A 729 -11.69 -30.85 17.79
C PHE A 729 -12.50 -30.02 18.79
N THR A 730 -11.80 -29.30 19.68
CA THR A 730 -12.44 -28.41 20.67
C THR A 730 -12.39 -26.98 20.18
N ILE A 731 -13.49 -26.24 20.34
CA ILE A 731 -13.57 -24.83 19.99
C ILE A 731 -13.62 -24.03 21.30
N VAL A 732 -12.71 -23.07 21.44
CA VAL A 732 -12.51 -22.31 22.67
C VAL A 732 -12.89 -20.85 22.42
N GLY A 733 -13.81 -20.31 23.23
CA GLY A 733 -14.33 -18.95 23.07
C GLY A 733 -15.61 -18.87 22.21
N PRO A 734 -16.28 -17.70 22.21
CA PRO A 734 -17.50 -17.46 21.42
C PRO A 734 -17.27 -17.45 19.89
#